data_AF-A0AAW2AXL2-F1
#
_entry.id   AF-A0AAW2AXL2-F1
#
_cell.length_a   1.000
_cell.length_b   1.000
_cell.length_c   1.000
_cell.angle_alpha   90.00
_cell.angle_beta   90.00
_cell.angle_gamma   90.00
#
_symmetry.space_group_name_H-M   'P 1'
#
loop_
_entity.id
_entity.type
_entity.pdbx_description
1 polymer ?
#
loop_
_entity_poly.entity_id
_entity_poly.type
_entity_poly.pdbx_seq_one_letter_code
_entity_poly.pdbx_strand_id
1 'polypeptide(L)'
;MNRFKTSKYKNTTPKIPKKDGWIANVRGGSFSSQGNHIKSSCSLVAFNTDQAGGGMIGLSSVNAGSDGKWTVTQISCHADLVTDLDFSPFDDYLLATCSADETVKLWRVCDPDQDQPSNAEVTLTPKDGRLEVVLFHPAASGLLAVASARGIQVWDVTRDSALTVLEQHADQLQALAWKEDGSLLASSCKDKKLRLFDPRAQPSAVQCVQGHQANRDSRVLWVKNDNLLTTGFNQVRQQEVRLWDSRKLTSSLSSLSLATSNATLVPLFDPDSGLLIVSGNGESVIDCFEVNTSEPYLSQVSHCLTDVSTRGVALVPKLALDVSCCEVLRLMQLTDSFIVPISYQVPRKAGQDFHADLYPDTVGHTAPMTAEDWWKGENKQVERVSLHPSKRPKPSAPSAQKTSAKDLPRVKSKEETSTSSSPLSTPSSSAAPSRSPSSTSGLSSGFLPSPSPSQSSRAFQNMLGPSSKFRHIQGAVLHRDTHITNLRGLHLTTPGECDGFCANGQRVAVPLAIAGGQIAVFELSQPGKLPDTALPTIQNSVNVADFCWDPFDTHKLVVAGDDAKIRVWKIPKGGLAETLTEPECVLRGHTEKIYSIKFHPHASGLLASSSYDLTVRLWNLETGEEVKRLTGHQDQIFGIAWSPDGKLLATVCKDGKVRLYDPRKSTAPIQEGPGPEGQRGARVVWVCDGKYLMVSGFDCRSERQLYLFSAESLASGSLASAPADVSPSTLIPFYDPDTSVLILTGKGDTRVYIYEIVPEAPYFMECSSFHSSEPHKGLCFLPKIECDVRDVEVARAIRLGKSTIEPVAFRVPRVRKELFQDDVFPETAMWWEASLTAAAWLSGSDGQHRKISLQPKDMTPVSEAPKEAPVRKYLPSSVYLEEKTDEQKKEELLSAMVAKLGNREDPLPQESYEGVDEEEWDD
;
A
#
# COMPACT_ATOMS: atom_id res chain seq x y z
N MET A 1 -4.40 -10.74 27.51
CA MET A 1 -3.50 -11.34 26.50
C MET A 1 -4.24 -11.49 25.17
N ASN A 2 -4.29 -10.45 24.34
CA ASN A 2 -4.72 -10.60 22.94
C ASN A 2 -3.47 -10.91 22.12
N ARG A 3 -3.25 -12.20 21.79
CA ARG A 3 -2.22 -12.61 20.83
C ARG A 3 -2.42 -11.80 19.54
N PHE A 4 -1.35 -11.20 19.01
CA PHE A 4 -1.30 -10.54 17.71
C PHE A 4 -1.84 -11.47 16.61
N LYS A 5 -3.14 -11.42 16.32
CA LYS A 5 -3.70 -12.06 15.12
C LYS A 5 -3.33 -11.16 13.94
N THR A 6 -2.35 -11.59 13.17
CA THR A 6 -2.04 -10.95 11.88
C THR A 6 -3.27 -11.08 10.99
N SER A 7 -3.73 -9.98 10.40
CA SER A 7 -4.89 -10.02 9.50
C SER A 7 -4.65 -10.99 8.35
N LYS A 8 -5.66 -11.81 8.07
CA LYS A 8 -5.68 -12.74 6.93
C LYS A 8 -5.74 -12.02 5.57
N TYR A 9 -6.05 -10.72 5.56
CA TYR A 9 -6.10 -9.87 4.38
C TYR A 9 -4.86 -8.98 4.21
N LYS A 10 -3.91 -8.98 5.15
CA LYS A 10 -2.74 -8.08 5.16
C LYS A 10 -1.93 -8.08 3.86
N ASN A 11 -1.90 -9.20 3.14
CA ASN A 11 -1.15 -9.36 1.90
C ASN A 11 -2.03 -9.31 0.64
N THR A 12 -3.25 -8.78 0.73
CA THR A 12 -4.15 -8.68 -0.43
C THR A 12 -3.50 -7.81 -1.50
N THR A 13 -3.36 -8.32 -2.71
CA THR A 13 -2.74 -7.61 -3.84
C THR A 13 -3.76 -7.29 -4.91
N PRO A 14 -3.77 -6.06 -5.47
CA PRO A 14 -4.58 -5.74 -6.64
C PRO A 14 -4.03 -6.45 -7.89
N LYS A 15 -4.94 -6.93 -8.74
CA LYS A 15 -4.67 -7.51 -10.05
C LYS A 15 -5.45 -6.73 -11.08
N ILE A 16 -4.72 -5.96 -11.88
CA ILE A 16 -5.25 -5.23 -13.02
C ILE A 16 -5.02 -6.09 -14.27
N PRO A 17 -6.06 -6.44 -15.03
CA PRO A 17 -5.87 -7.14 -16.30
C PRO A 17 -5.18 -6.23 -17.32
N LYS A 18 -4.59 -6.85 -18.34
CA LYS A 18 -4.11 -6.12 -19.52
C LYS A 18 -5.29 -5.41 -20.22
N LYS A 19 -5.00 -4.42 -21.06
CA LYS A 19 -6.01 -3.55 -21.72
C LYS A 19 -7.08 -4.30 -22.52
N ASP A 20 -6.77 -5.49 -23.04
CA ASP A 20 -7.71 -6.38 -23.72
C ASP A 20 -8.76 -6.99 -22.77
N GLY A 21 -8.48 -7.02 -21.46
CA GLY A 21 -9.44 -7.37 -20.41
C GLY A 21 -10.18 -6.19 -19.80
N TRP A 22 -10.09 -4.99 -20.41
CA TRP A 22 -10.86 -3.81 -19.99
C TRP A 22 -12.18 -3.72 -20.75
N ILE A 23 -13.21 -3.17 -20.12
CA ILE A 23 -14.48 -2.91 -20.78
C ILE A 23 -14.31 -1.66 -21.65
N ALA A 24 -14.27 -1.85 -22.96
CA ALA A 24 -14.15 -0.78 -23.96
C ALA A 24 -15.52 -0.17 -24.31
N ASN A 25 -15.54 0.80 -25.25
CA ASN A 25 -16.74 1.52 -25.70
C ASN A 25 -17.46 2.29 -24.57
N VAL A 26 -16.72 2.65 -23.54
CA VAL A 26 -17.19 3.49 -22.44
C VAL A 26 -16.90 4.95 -22.80
N ARG A 27 -17.80 5.86 -22.42
CA ARG A 27 -17.60 7.31 -22.52
C ARG A 27 -17.88 7.95 -21.17
N GLY A 28 -16.90 7.87 -20.27
CA GLY A 28 -16.98 8.49 -18.94
C GLY A 28 -16.95 10.00 -19.09
N GLY A 29 -18.04 10.67 -18.70
CA GLY A 29 -18.17 12.12 -18.79
C GLY A 29 -17.57 12.86 -17.60
N SER A 30 -17.53 14.19 -17.69
CA SER A 30 -17.27 15.06 -16.55
C SER A 30 -18.58 15.33 -15.81
N PHE A 31 -18.80 14.60 -14.72
CA PHE A 31 -20.02 14.74 -13.93
C PHE A 31 -19.86 15.85 -12.88
N SER A 32 -20.81 16.77 -12.85
CA SER A 32 -20.89 17.84 -11.85
C SER A 32 -21.74 17.45 -10.62
N SER A 33 -22.22 16.20 -10.56
CA SER A 33 -23.08 15.69 -9.48
C SER A 33 -22.28 15.04 -8.36
N GLN A 34 -22.90 14.97 -7.18
CA GLN A 34 -22.32 14.36 -5.98
C GLN A 34 -22.65 12.87 -5.83
N GLY A 35 -23.44 12.30 -6.76
CA GLY A 35 -23.84 10.90 -6.74
C GLY A 35 -22.74 9.93 -7.14
N ASN A 36 -23.12 8.66 -7.22
CA ASN A 36 -22.29 7.58 -7.72
C ASN A 36 -22.30 7.60 -9.24
N HIS A 37 -21.12 7.62 -9.86
CA HIS A 37 -20.99 7.62 -11.33
C HIS A 37 -20.95 6.22 -11.95
N ILE A 38 -20.82 5.20 -11.09
CA ILE A 38 -20.81 3.78 -11.45
C ILE A 38 -21.31 2.96 -10.25
N LYS A 39 -22.10 1.92 -10.49
CA LYS A 39 -22.54 0.92 -9.51
C LYS A 39 -22.59 -0.47 -10.14
N SER A 40 -22.53 -1.49 -9.29
CA SER A 40 -22.57 -2.90 -9.70
C SER A 40 -23.63 -3.65 -8.90
N SER A 41 -24.44 -4.46 -9.57
CA SER A 41 -25.11 -5.63 -8.98
C SER A 41 -24.20 -6.86 -9.09
N CYS A 42 -24.70 -8.06 -8.76
CA CYS A 42 -23.91 -9.28 -8.98
C CYS A 42 -23.75 -9.61 -10.48
N SER A 43 -24.67 -9.11 -11.32
CA SER A 43 -24.73 -9.45 -12.74
C SER A 43 -24.34 -8.29 -13.65
N LEU A 44 -24.68 -7.05 -13.28
CA LEU A 44 -24.58 -5.87 -14.13
C LEU A 44 -23.77 -4.74 -13.51
N VAL A 45 -23.22 -3.89 -14.37
CA VAL A 45 -22.54 -2.63 -14.03
C VAL A 45 -23.23 -1.51 -14.79
N ALA A 46 -23.73 -0.52 -14.08
CA ALA A 46 -24.34 0.68 -14.64
C ALA A 46 -23.43 1.90 -14.35
N PHE A 47 -23.31 2.80 -15.32
CA PHE A 47 -22.42 3.96 -15.21
C PHE A 47 -22.95 5.15 -16.01
N ASN A 48 -22.62 6.36 -15.57
CA ASN A 48 -22.98 7.57 -16.30
C ASN A 48 -22.17 7.71 -17.60
N THR A 49 -22.78 8.26 -18.66
CA THR A 49 -22.15 8.46 -19.97
C THR A 49 -22.27 9.91 -20.46
N ASP A 50 -21.27 10.38 -21.22
CA ASP A 50 -21.16 11.78 -21.68
C ASP A 50 -21.96 12.14 -22.96
N GLN A 51 -23.12 11.51 -23.20
CA GLN A 51 -23.85 11.71 -24.46
C GLN A 51 -25.08 12.63 -24.32
N ALA A 52 -25.23 13.54 -25.31
CA ALA A 52 -26.39 14.37 -25.64
C ALA A 52 -27.39 14.65 -24.50
N GLY A 53 -26.98 15.50 -23.55
CA GLY A 53 -27.86 15.99 -22.47
C GLY A 53 -27.77 15.25 -21.14
N GLY A 54 -26.95 14.20 -21.04
CA GLY A 54 -26.61 13.54 -19.75
C GLY A 54 -27.70 12.65 -19.15
N GLY A 55 -28.87 12.54 -19.80
CA GLY A 55 -30.00 11.71 -19.36
C GLY A 55 -29.87 10.22 -19.67
N MET A 56 -28.71 9.77 -20.13
CA MET A 56 -28.43 8.38 -20.48
C MET A 56 -27.43 7.74 -19.53
N ILE A 57 -27.55 6.43 -19.36
CA ILE A 57 -26.59 5.59 -18.65
C ILE A 57 -26.07 4.49 -19.57
N GLY A 58 -24.84 4.06 -19.35
CA GLY A 58 -24.28 2.84 -19.93
C GLY A 58 -24.54 1.64 -19.02
N LEU A 59 -24.67 0.46 -19.63
CA LEU A 59 -24.86 -0.82 -18.96
C LEU A 59 -23.93 -1.87 -19.56
N SER A 60 -23.29 -2.67 -18.71
CA SER A 60 -22.40 -3.78 -19.07
C SER A 60 -22.58 -4.93 -18.10
N SER A 61 -22.15 -6.14 -18.45
CA SER A 61 -22.07 -7.27 -17.54
C SER A 61 -20.87 -7.13 -16.60
N VAL A 62 -20.96 -7.71 -15.39
CA VAL A 62 -19.84 -7.79 -14.44
C VAL A 62 -18.72 -8.68 -14.96
N ASN A 63 -19.08 -9.82 -15.57
CA ASN A 63 -18.15 -10.78 -16.15
C ASN A 63 -18.19 -10.70 -17.68
N ALA A 64 -17.07 -11.03 -18.33
CA ALA A 64 -17.02 -11.13 -19.78
C ALA A 64 -17.98 -12.20 -20.30
N GLY A 65 -18.47 -12.01 -21.52
CA GLY A 65 -19.21 -13.02 -22.26
C GLY A 65 -18.37 -14.25 -22.56
N SER A 66 -19.01 -15.29 -23.09
CA SER A 66 -18.34 -16.57 -23.42
C SER A 66 -17.20 -16.44 -24.45
N ASP A 67 -17.21 -15.37 -25.24
CA ASP A 67 -16.16 -15.00 -26.21
C ASP A 67 -15.02 -14.18 -25.60
N GLY A 68 -15.07 -13.94 -24.28
CA GLY A 68 -14.10 -13.15 -23.53
C GLY A 68 -14.27 -11.64 -23.69
N LYS A 69 -15.36 -11.16 -24.30
CA LYS A 69 -15.62 -9.72 -24.53
C LYS A 69 -16.79 -9.23 -23.71
N TRP A 70 -16.79 -7.92 -23.44
CA TRP A 70 -17.92 -7.24 -22.81
C TRP A 70 -18.77 -6.53 -23.86
N THR A 71 -20.08 -6.61 -23.67
CA THR A 71 -21.06 -5.81 -24.40
C THR A 71 -21.45 -4.61 -23.56
N VAL A 72 -21.36 -3.42 -24.16
CA VAL A 72 -21.84 -2.18 -23.56
C VAL A 72 -23.05 -1.72 -24.33
N THR A 73 -24.17 -1.54 -23.63
CA THR A 73 -25.40 -0.94 -24.17
C THR A 73 -25.72 0.36 -23.42
N GLN A 74 -26.69 1.13 -23.92
CA GLN A 74 -27.10 2.39 -23.32
C GLN A 74 -28.60 2.45 -23.13
N ILE A 75 -29.03 3.11 -22.06
CA ILE A 75 -30.44 3.31 -21.73
C ILE A 75 -30.70 4.81 -21.61
N SER A 76 -31.74 5.28 -22.30
CA SER A 76 -32.22 6.66 -22.20
C SER A 76 -33.20 6.79 -21.03
N CYS A 77 -32.73 7.29 -19.90
CA CYS A 77 -33.48 7.26 -18.66
C CYS A 77 -34.30 8.54 -18.42
N HIS A 78 -33.66 9.69 -18.59
CA HIS A 78 -34.14 10.98 -18.11
C HIS A 78 -34.08 12.05 -19.19
N ALA A 79 -34.86 13.12 -19.00
CA ALA A 79 -34.84 14.27 -19.91
C ALA A 79 -33.62 15.19 -19.67
N ASP A 80 -32.97 15.04 -18.51
CA ASP A 80 -31.82 15.81 -18.06
C ASP A 80 -30.81 14.89 -17.35
N LEU A 81 -29.66 15.43 -16.95
CA LEU A 81 -28.53 14.73 -16.34
C LEU A 81 -28.96 13.75 -15.23
N VAL A 82 -28.60 12.47 -15.40
CA VAL A 82 -28.68 11.48 -14.31
C VAL A 82 -27.63 11.84 -13.26
N THR A 83 -28.07 12.14 -12.04
CA THR A 83 -27.20 12.66 -10.97
C THR A 83 -26.67 11.57 -10.05
N ASP A 84 -27.45 10.50 -9.84
CA ASP A 84 -27.08 9.31 -9.07
C ASP A 84 -27.86 8.08 -9.56
N LEU A 85 -27.34 6.90 -9.26
CA LEU A 85 -27.93 5.61 -9.60
C LEU A 85 -27.57 4.55 -8.55
N ASP A 86 -28.46 3.57 -8.35
CA ASP A 86 -28.26 2.49 -7.40
C ASP A 86 -29.00 1.23 -7.83
N PHE A 87 -28.40 0.05 -7.64
CA PHE A 87 -29.07 -1.23 -7.90
C PHE A 87 -29.81 -1.70 -6.65
N SER A 88 -30.92 -2.41 -6.86
CA SER A 88 -31.59 -3.08 -5.75
C SER A 88 -30.66 -4.13 -5.14
N PRO A 89 -30.53 -4.21 -3.81
CA PRO A 89 -29.76 -5.28 -3.16
C PRO A 89 -30.41 -6.66 -3.33
N PHE A 90 -31.68 -6.71 -3.76
CA PHE A 90 -32.50 -7.92 -3.85
C PHE A 90 -32.82 -8.37 -5.28
N ASP A 91 -32.55 -7.53 -6.28
CA ASP A 91 -32.81 -7.82 -7.69
C ASP A 91 -31.71 -7.20 -8.55
N ASP A 92 -30.85 -8.05 -9.12
CA ASP A 92 -29.70 -7.66 -9.94
C ASP A 92 -30.07 -6.82 -11.17
N TYR A 93 -31.33 -6.88 -11.59
CA TYR A 93 -31.86 -6.24 -12.80
C TYR A 93 -32.81 -5.07 -12.48
N LEU A 94 -32.98 -4.70 -11.20
CA LEU A 94 -33.75 -3.52 -10.81
C LEU A 94 -32.80 -2.37 -10.49
N LEU A 95 -32.79 -1.36 -11.37
CA LEU A 95 -31.95 -0.18 -11.26
C LEU A 95 -32.80 1.06 -10.95
N ALA A 96 -32.41 1.84 -9.94
CA ALA A 96 -32.97 3.16 -9.68
C ALA A 96 -32.03 4.25 -10.22
N THR A 97 -32.60 5.27 -10.86
CA THR A 97 -31.88 6.47 -11.31
C THR A 97 -32.62 7.72 -10.83
N CYS A 98 -31.88 8.75 -10.45
CA CYS A 98 -32.45 10.08 -10.22
C CYS A 98 -31.74 11.13 -11.08
N SER A 99 -32.43 12.25 -11.33
CA SER A 99 -31.97 13.24 -12.31
C SER A 99 -32.25 14.67 -11.87
N ALA A 100 -31.58 15.59 -12.55
CA ALA A 100 -31.90 17.02 -12.54
C ALA A 100 -33.32 17.33 -13.08
N ASP A 101 -33.97 16.40 -13.77
CA ASP A 101 -35.38 16.50 -14.20
C ASP A 101 -36.41 16.32 -13.06
N GLU A 102 -35.94 16.26 -11.82
CA GLU A 102 -36.75 16.13 -10.59
C GLU A 102 -37.50 14.80 -10.44
N THR A 103 -37.15 13.78 -11.23
CA THR A 103 -37.76 12.44 -11.16
C THR A 103 -36.81 11.37 -10.66
N VAL A 104 -37.38 10.36 -10.01
CA VAL A 104 -36.72 9.07 -9.75
C VAL A 104 -37.40 8.02 -10.60
N LYS A 105 -36.63 7.18 -11.29
CA LYS A 105 -37.15 6.12 -12.15
C LYS A 105 -36.55 4.78 -11.79
N LEU A 106 -37.40 3.76 -11.76
CA LEU A 106 -36.98 2.36 -11.56
C LEU A 106 -37.09 1.62 -12.88
N TRP A 107 -36.01 0.92 -13.24
CA TRP A 107 -35.83 0.24 -14.51
C TRP A 107 -35.61 -1.24 -14.25
N ARG A 108 -36.41 -2.08 -14.92
CA ARG A 108 -36.14 -3.50 -15.03
C ARG A 108 -35.27 -3.74 -16.24
N VAL A 109 -33.96 -3.59 -16.04
CA VAL A 109 -32.95 -3.73 -17.10
C VAL A 109 -32.74 -5.19 -17.48
N CYS A 110 -32.13 -5.45 -18.63
CA CYS A 110 -31.83 -6.80 -19.11
C CYS A 110 -30.32 -6.94 -19.36
N ASP A 111 -29.85 -8.15 -19.64
CA ASP A 111 -28.47 -8.36 -20.05
C ASP A 111 -28.11 -7.44 -21.24
N PRO A 112 -26.86 -6.92 -21.32
CA PRO A 112 -26.51 -5.88 -22.30
C PRO A 112 -26.64 -6.28 -23.77
N ASP A 113 -26.71 -7.59 -24.06
CA ASP A 113 -26.93 -8.17 -25.38
C ASP A 113 -28.42 -8.23 -25.79
N GLN A 114 -29.32 -7.91 -24.87
CA GLN A 114 -30.76 -7.86 -25.09
C GLN A 114 -31.25 -6.41 -25.26
N ASP A 115 -32.42 -6.26 -25.90
CA ASP A 115 -33.09 -4.97 -26.05
C ASP A 115 -33.50 -4.42 -24.68
N GLN A 116 -32.99 -3.22 -24.37
CA GLN A 116 -33.25 -2.56 -23.10
C GLN A 116 -34.66 -1.95 -23.06
N PRO A 117 -35.27 -1.81 -21.87
CA PRO A 117 -36.62 -1.26 -21.73
C PRO A 117 -36.68 0.20 -22.22
N SER A 118 -37.75 0.54 -22.94
CA SER A 118 -38.00 1.91 -23.38
C SER A 118 -38.68 2.79 -22.33
N ASN A 119 -39.25 2.20 -21.28
CA ASN A 119 -40.01 2.88 -20.22
C ASN A 119 -39.61 2.36 -18.85
N ALA A 120 -39.62 3.24 -17.85
CA ALA A 120 -39.44 2.87 -16.45
C ALA A 120 -40.67 2.11 -15.91
N GLU A 121 -40.44 1.17 -15.00
CA GLU A 121 -41.49 0.42 -14.29
C GLU A 121 -42.25 1.33 -13.31
N VAL A 122 -41.51 2.23 -12.64
CA VAL A 122 -42.04 3.20 -11.70
C VAL A 122 -41.36 4.55 -11.93
N THR A 123 -42.13 5.64 -11.88
CA THR A 123 -41.61 7.02 -11.87
C THR A 123 -42.17 7.76 -10.66
N LEU A 124 -41.29 8.24 -9.79
CA LEU A 124 -41.64 9.03 -8.62
C LEU A 124 -41.29 10.50 -8.87
N THR A 125 -42.12 11.40 -8.33
CA THR A 125 -41.92 12.86 -8.42
C THR A 125 -41.82 13.47 -7.01
N PRO A 126 -40.62 13.55 -6.42
CA PRO A 126 -40.43 14.10 -5.07
C PRO A 126 -40.79 15.57 -4.90
N LYS A 127 -40.87 16.34 -6.01
CA LYS A 127 -41.23 17.78 -6.05
C LYS A 127 -40.38 18.63 -5.10
N ASP A 128 -39.08 18.34 -5.05
CA ASP A 128 -38.11 18.98 -4.15
C ASP A 128 -36.90 19.54 -4.93
N GLY A 129 -37.11 19.85 -6.22
CA GLY A 129 -36.07 20.35 -7.13
C GLY A 129 -35.13 19.25 -7.62
N ARG A 130 -33.94 19.69 -8.08
CA ARG A 130 -32.88 18.80 -8.58
C ARG A 130 -32.49 17.76 -7.53
N LEU A 131 -32.60 16.49 -7.93
CA LEU A 131 -32.24 15.35 -7.10
C LEU A 131 -30.74 15.06 -7.23
N GLU A 132 -30.11 14.66 -6.14
CA GLU A 132 -28.65 14.42 -6.05
C GLU A 132 -28.30 13.01 -5.61
N VAL A 133 -29.21 12.32 -4.89
CA VAL A 133 -28.95 10.99 -4.32
C VAL A 133 -30.19 10.10 -4.42
N VAL A 134 -30.00 8.83 -4.77
CA VAL A 134 -31.01 7.77 -4.68
C VAL A 134 -30.37 6.51 -4.11
N LEU A 135 -30.98 5.92 -3.07
CA LEU A 135 -30.46 4.71 -2.41
C LEU A 135 -31.58 3.74 -2.11
N PHE A 136 -31.38 2.47 -2.46
CA PHE A 136 -32.25 1.40 -1.99
C PHE A 136 -32.08 1.16 -0.49
N HIS A 137 -33.18 0.82 0.18
CA HIS A 137 -33.12 0.38 1.56
C HIS A 137 -32.45 -1.01 1.64
N PRO A 138 -31.46 -1.22 2.53
CA PRO A 138 -30.64 -2.43 2.51
C PRO A 138 -31.34 -3.68 3.06
N ALA A 139 -32.47 -3.52 3.76
CA ALA A 139 -33.17 -4.63 4.43
C ALA A 139 -34.66 -4.77 4.07
N ALA A 140 -35.21 -3.89 3.23
CA ALA A 140 -36.65 -3.89 2.93
C ALA A 140 -36.87 -3.62 1.44
N SER A 141 -37.70 -4.47 0.82
CA SER A 141 -38.04 -4.31 -0.59
C SER A 141 -38.97 -3.13 -0.81
N GLY A 142 -38.76 -2.41 -1.92
CA GLY A 142 -39.63 -1.31 -2.35
C GLY A 142 -39.46 0.01 -1.58
N LEU A 143 -38.40 0.17 -0.78
CA LEU A 143 -38.07 1.43 -0.11
C LEU A 143 -36.87 2.13 -0.74
N LEU A 144 -36.98 3.45 -0.90
CA LEU A 144 -35.92 4.33 -1.38
C LEU A 144 -35.70 5.50 -0.41
N ALA A 145 -34.44 5.87 -0.19
CA ALA A 145 -34.09 7.22 0.26
C ALA A 145 -33.76 8.06 -0.98
N VAL A 146 -34.37 9.23 -1.08
CA VAL A 146 -34.19 10.17 -2.19
C VAL A 146 -33.84 11.52 -1.61
N ALA A 147 -32.85 12.19 -2.19
CA ALA A 147 -32.41 13.49 -1.69
C ALA A 147 -32.27 14.54 -2.79
N SER A 148 -32.75 15.74 -2.48
CA SER A 148 -32.45 16.95 -3.23
C SER A 148 -31.21 17.62 -2.66
N ALA A 149 -30.91 18.84 -3.13
CA ALA A 149 -29.83 19.65 -2.58
C ALA A 149 -29.95 19.90 -1.06
N ARG A 150 -31.15 19.87 -0.46
CA ARG A 150 -31.33 20.18 0.98
C ARG A 150 -32.30 19.25 1.70
N GLY A 151 -33.24 18.64 1.00
CA GLY A 151 -34.25 17.75 1.57
C GLY A 151 -33.88 16.28 1.39
N ILE A 152 -34.32 15.46 2.33
CA ILE A 152 -34.26 14.00 2.24
C ILE A 152 -35.68 13.48 2.41
N GLN A 153 -36.10 12.56 1.54
CA GLN A 153 -37.40 11.91 1.59
C GLN A 153 -37.22 10.40 1.58
N VAL A 154 -38.07 9.69 2.33
CA VAL A 154 -38.15 8.23 2.30
C VAL A 154 -39.43 7.82 1.57
N TRP A 155 -39.31 6.96 0.57
CA TRP A 155 -40.38 6.57 -0.34
C TRP A 155 -40.65 5.08 -0.28
N ASP A 156 -41.93 4.73 -0.30
CA ASP A 156 -42.42 3.42 -0.72
C ASP A 156 -42.76 3.54 -2.21
N VAL A 157 -42.11 2.73 -3.04
CA VAL A 157 -42.24 2.80 -4.51
C VAL A 157 -43.66 2.49 -5.01
N THR A 158 -44.52 1.93 -4.15
CA THR A 158 -45.92 1.66 -4.46
C THR A 158 -46.85 2.84 -4.17
N ARG A 159 -46.34 3.93 -3.57
CA ARG A 159 -47.12 5.11 -3.17
C ARG A 159 -46.78 6.32 -4.03
N ASP A 160 -47.79 7.19 -4.20
CA ASP A 160 -47.66 8.44 -4.94
C ASP A 160 -47.02 9.58 -4.10
N SER A 161 -46.76 9.35 -2.81
CA SER A 161 -46.19 10.34 -1.89
C SER A 161 -45.16 9.72 -0.95
N ALA A 162 -44.18 10.52 -0.53
CA ALA A 162 -43.18 10.13 0.47
C ALA A 162 -43.84 9.65 1.77
N LEU A 163 -43.22 8.65 2.40
CA LEU A 163 -43.58 8.18 3.74
C LEU A 163 -43.23 9.23 4.82
N THR A 164 -42.07 9.86 4.67
CA THR A 164 -41.62 10.97 5.51
C THR A 164 -40.67 11.88 4.75
N VAL A 165 -40.63 13.14 5.17
CA VAL A 165 -39.68 14.16 4.72
C VAL A 165 -38.86 14.57 5.94
N LEU A 166 -37.55 14.37 5.89
CA LEU A 166 -36.65 14.66 6.99
C LEU A 166 -36.31 16.15 7.05
N GLU A 167 -35.81 16.59 8.20
CA GLU A 167 -35.37 17.97 8.44
C GLU A 167 -34.43 18.46 7.33
N GLN A 168 -34.72 19.66 6.79
CA GLN A 168 -33.92 20.26 5.73
C GLN A 168 -32.54 20.68 6.22
N HIS A 169 -31.55 20.49 5.35
CA HIS A 169 -30.19 20.93 5.57
C HIS A 169 -30.05 22.43 5.30
N ALA A 170 -29.14 23.08 6.01
CA ALA A 170 -28.90 24.52 5.87
C ALA A 170 -28.12 24.87 4.59
N ASP A 171 -27.44 23.88 4.01
CA ASP A 171 -26.62 23.99 2.81
C ASP A 171 -26.73 22.69 1.99
N GLN A 172 -25.94 22.57 0.93
CA GLN A 172 -25.96 21.46 0.00
C GLN A 172 -25.59 20.11 0.67
N LEU A 173 -26.50 19.14 0.58
CA LEU A 173 -26.26 17.74 0.93
C LEU A 173 -25.16 17.15 0.03
N GLN A 174 -24.24 16.37 0.61
CA GLN A 174 -23.08 15.82 -0.11
C GLN A 174 -23.07 14.29 -0.20
N ALA A 175 -23.64 13.58 0.79
CA ALA A 175 -23.80 12.13 0.74
C ALA A 175 -24.87 11.65 1.72
N LEU A 176 -25.43 10.46 1.42
CA LEU A 176 -26.28 9.68 2.30
C LEU A 176 -25.77 8.26 2.43
N ALA A 177 -26.03 7.61 3.57
CA ALA A 177 -25.78 6.19 3.74
C ALA A 177 -26.75 5.55 4.73
N TRP A 178 -27.43 4.48 4.29
CA TRP A 178 -28.19 3.61 5.18
C TRP A 178 -27.26 2.77 6.04
N LYS A 179 -27.61 2.59 7.31
CA LYS A 179 -27.04 1.54 8.15
C LYS A 179 -27.42 0.17 7.55
N GLU A 180 -26.56 -0.85 7.72
CA GLU A 180 -26.78 -2.19 7.12
C GLU A 180 -28.15 -2.81 7.49
N ASP A 181 -28.65 -2.54 8.70
CA ASP A 181 -29.97 -3.00 9.14
C ASP A 181 -31.15 -2.10 8.71
N GLY A 182 -30.85 -0.98 8.04
CA GLY A 182 -31.85 -0.02 7.57
C GLY A 182 -32.48 0.84 8.67
N SER A 183 -32.03 0.74 9.92
CA SER A 183 -32.65 1.48 11.02
C SER A 183 -32.33 2.97 11.02
N LEU A 184 -31.13 3.34 10.56
CA LEU A 184 -30.62 4.71 10.58
C LEU A 184 -30.13 5.16 9.21
N LEU A 185 -30.32 6.44 8.93
CA LEU A 185 -29.81 7.12 7.74
C LEU A 185 -28.81 8.20 8.18
N ALA A 186 -27.58 8.09 7.67
CA ALA A 186 -26.54 9.08 7.90
C ALA A 186 -26.46 10.07 6.73
N SER A 187 -26.11 11.32 7.01
CA SER A 187 -25.91 12.36 5.99
C SER A 187 -24.70 13.24 6.29
N SER A 188 -23.99 13.63 5.23
CA SER A 188 -22.99 14.70 5.27
C SER A 188 -23.45 15.88 4.43
N CYS A 189 -23.13 17.08 4.89
CA CYS A 189 -23.59 18.33 4.29
C CYS A 189 -22.50 19.39 4.30
N LYS A 190 -22.56 20.29 3.32
CA LYS A 190 -21.68 21.45 3.17
C LYS A 190 -21.81 22.46 4.32
N ASP A 191 -22.89 22.38 5.09
CA ASP A 191 -23.06 23.09 6.36
C ASP A 191 -22.12 22.57 7.48
N LYS A 192 -21.21 21.65 7.13
CA LYS A 192 -20.16 21.07 7.95
C LYS A 192 -20.67 20.14 9.04
N LYS A 193 -21.92 19.72 8.98
CA LYS A 193 -22.50 18.81 9.96
C LYS A 193 -22.68 17.40 9.40
N LEU A 194 -22.43 16.43 10.27
CA LEU A 194 -22.77 15.02 10.11
C LEU A 194 -24.01 14.74 10.96
N ARG A 195 -25.06 14.18 10.34
CA ARG A 195 -26.33 13.90 11.02
C ARG A 195 -26.73 12.44 10.90
N LEU A 196 -27.39 11.96 11.94
CA LEU A 196 -28.09 10.67 11.96
C LEU A 196 -29.59 10.91 12.07
N PHE A 197 -30.35 10.21 11.25
CA PHE A 197 -31.81 10.21 11.26
C PHE A 197 -32.33 8.80 11.55
N ASP A 198 -33.39 8.72 12.34
CA ASP A 198 -34.27 7.56 12.40
C ASP A 198 -35.60 7.96 11.73
N PRO A 199 -35.81 7.63 10.45
CA PRO A 199 -36.96 8.11 9.70
C PRO A 199 -38.31 7.63 10.24
N ARG A 200 -38.33 6.58 11.06
CA ARG A 200 -39.56 6.03 11.67
C ARG A 200 -39.87 6.68 13.02
N ALA A 201 -38.84 7.14 13.73
CA ALA A 201 -39.02 7.78 15.03
C ALA A 201 -39.47 9.24 14.89
N GLN A 202 -38.73 10.05 14.11
CA GLN A 202 -39.03 11.47 13.92
C GLN A 202 -38.33 12.05 12.68
N PRO A 203 -38.87 13.14 12.08
CA PRO A 203 -38.23 13.80 10.94
C PRO A 203 -36.89 14.50 11.25
N SER A 204 -36.69 14.94 12.49
CA SER A 204 -35.48 15.65 12.92
C SER A 204 -34.30 14.71 13.19
N ALA A 205 -33.08 15.21 13.00
CA ALA A 205 -31.88 14.41 13.28
C ALA A 205 -31.87 13.96 14.75
N VAL A 206 -31.65 12.65 14.98
CA VAL A 206 -31.51 12.09 16.34
C VAL A 206 -30.15 12.41 16.96
N GLN A 207 -29.12 12.58 16.11
CA GLN A 207 -27.80 13.07 16.52
C GLN A 207 -27.23 13.97 15.44
N CYS A 208 -26.45 14.97 15.84
CA CYS A 208 -25.83 15.94 14.94
C CYS A 208 -24.48 16.40 15.53
N VAL A 209 -23.43 16.37 14.71
CA VAL A 209 -22.07 16.77 15.12
C VAL A 209 -21.38 17.60 14.05
N GLN A 210 -20.33 18.32 14.43
CA GLN A 210 -19.41 18.95 13.48
C GLN A 210 -18.56 17.88 12.77
N GLY A 211 -18.64 17.84 11.45
CA GLY A 211 -17.88 16.97 10.57
C GLY A 211 -16.58 17.62 10.07
N HIS A 212 -16.30 17.45 8.78
CA HIS A 212 -15.14 18.08 8.13
C HIS A 212 -15.31 19.60 8.05
N GLN A 213 -14.22 20.33 8.28
CA GLN A 213 -14.25 21.79 8.45
C GLN A 213 -14.01 22.56 7.15
N ALA A 214 -13.48 21.89 6.12
CA ALA A 214 -13.29 22.45 4.80
C ALA A 214 -14.62 22.55 4.04
N ASN A 215 -14.71 23.53 3.14
CA ASN A 215 -15.90 23.76 2.31
C ASN A 215 -15.86 22.93 1.00
N ARG A 216 -15.45 21.67 1.09
CA ARG A 216 -15.31 20.74 -0.03
C ARG A 216 -16.17 19.51 0.18
N ASP A 217 -16.27 18.68 -0.86
CA ASP A 217 -17.10 17.49 -0.85
C ASP A 217 -16.65 16.48 0.20
N SER A 218 -17.63 15.90 0.88
CA SER A 218 -17.46 14.86 1.86
C SER A 218 -18.39 13.70 1.57
N ARG A 219 -17.94 12.48 1.86
CA ARG A 219 -18.76 11.27 1.78
C ARG A 219 -18.94 10.67 3.17
N VAL A 220 -19.98 9.88 3.34
CA VAL A 220 -20.27 9.12 4.55
C VAL A 220 -20.65 7.68 4.17
N LEU A 221 -20.19 6.71 4.95
CA LEU A 221 -20.67 5.33 4.91
C LEU A 221 -20.66 4.69 6.30
N TRP A 222 -21.34 3.56 6.44
CA TRP A 222 -21.31 2.75 7.66
C TRP A 222 -20.22 1.68 7.59
N VAL A 223 -19.53 1.46 8.70
CA VAL A 223 -18.54 0.39 8.87
C VAL A 223 -18.88 -0.48 10.08
N LYS A 224 -18.07 -1.52 10.33
CA LYS A 224 -18.27 -2.49 11.42
C LYS A 224 -18.50 -1.83 12.79
N ASN A 225 -19.28 -2.51 13.64
CA ASN A 225 -19.58 -2.14 15.03
C ASN A 225 -20.40 -0.85 15.20
N ASP A 226 -21.35 -0.60 14.30
CA ASP A 226 -22.15 0.63 14.29
C ASP A 226 -21.30 1.91 14.20
N ASN A 227 -20.14 1.84 13.54
CA ASN A 227 -19.31 3.02 13.32
C ASN A 227 -19.63 3.66 11.97
N LEU A 228 -19.39 4.96 11.87
CA LEU A 228 -19.43 5.71 10.62
C LEU A 228 -18.03 6.04 10.15
N LEU A 229 -17.83 6.07 8.84
CA LEU A 229 -16.62 6.59 8.22
C LEU A 229 -16.99 7.76 7.32
N THR A 230 -16.26 8.86 7.45
CA THR A 230 -16.39 10.01 6.55
C THR A 230 -15.08 10.29 5.84
N THR A 231 -15.16 10.66 4.57
CA THR A 231 -14.03 11.22 3.83
C THR A 231 -14.31 12.68 3.54
N GLY A 232 -13.26 13.50 3.51
CA GLY A 232 -13.37 14.92 3.24
C GLY A 232 -12.00 15.58 3.28
N PHE A 233 -11.97 16.83 3.75
CA PHE A 233 -10.73 17.60 3.85
C PHE A 233 -10.58 18.24 5.22
N ASN A 234 -9.35 18.29 5.70
CA ASN A 234 -9.01 19.02 6.92
C ASN A 234 -8.88 20.53 6.66
N GLN A 235 -8.61 21.32 7.71
CA GLN A 235 -8.50 22.78 7.60
C GLN A 235 -7.34 23.26 6.71
N VAL A 236 -6.30 22.44 6.54
CA VAL A 236 -5.14 22.73 5.67
C VAL A 236 -5.28 22.14 4.26
N ARG A 237 -6.50 21.73 3.87
CA ARG A 237 -6.86 21.20 2.55
C ARG A 237 -6.18 19.88 2.16
N GLN A 238 -5.75 19.09 3.14
CA GLN A 238 -5.37 17.69 2.89
C GLN A 238 -6.60 16.81 2.93
N GLN A 239 -6.60 15.76 2.09
CA GLN A 239 -7.61 14.72 2.16
C GLN A 239 -7.57 14.03 3.53
N GLU A 240 -8.73 13.73 4.09
CA GLU A 240 -8.87 13.22 5.45
C GLU A 240 -9.95 12.15 5.51
N VAL A 241 -9.67 11.04 6.21
CA VAL A 241 -10.61 9.98 6.54
C VAL A 241 -10.84 9.99 8.05
N ARG A 242 -12.09 10.05 8.51
CA ARG A 242 -12.45 10.03 9.93
C ARG A 242 -13.37 8.87 10.26
N LEU A 243 -13.13 8.25 11.40
CA LEU A 243 -14.00 7.21 11.97
C LEU A 243 -14.79 7.80 13.14
N TRP A 244 -16.07 7.42 13.28
CA TRP A 244 -16.98 7.92 14.31
C TRP A 244 -17.75 6.77 14.95
N ASP A 245 -18.06 6.89 16.24
CA ASP A 245 -18.99 5.99 16.93
C ASP A 245 -20.41 6.56 16.81
N SER A 246 -21.34 5.81 16.19
CA SER A 246 -22.72 6.29 16.02
C SER A 246 -23.51 6.32 17.34
N ARG A 247 -23.10 5.53 18.34
CA ARG A 247 -23.75 5.49 19.67
C ARG A 247 -23.40 6.73 20.48
N LYS A 248 -22.28 7.36 20.17
CA LYS A 248 -21.79 8.59 20.79
C LYS A 248 -21.16 9.50 19.74
N LEU A 249 -22.00 10.16 18.96
CA LEU A 249 -21.57 11.05 17.88
C LEU A 249 -21.12 12.43 18.43
N THR A 250 -20.12 12.46 19.31
CA THR A 250 -19.57 13.71 19.89
C THR A 250 -18.25 14.13 19.24
N SER A 251 -17.43 13.16 18.82
CA SER A 251 -16.10 13.38 18.24
C SER A 251 -15.68 12.16 17.42
N SER A 252 -14.76 12.33 16.48
CA SER A 252 -14.18 11.21 15.73
C SER A 252 -13.30 10.33 16.61
N LEU A 253 -13.40 9.01 16.47
CA LEU A 253 -12.52 8.01 17.09
C LEU A 253 -11.09 8.08 16.56
N SER A 254 -10.93 8.36 15.26
CA SER A 254 -9.63 8.55 14.62
C SER A 254 -9.74 9.43 13.39
N SER A 255 -8.61 10.01 12.99
CA SER A 255 -8.45 10.73 11.74
C SER A 255 -7.15 10.31 11.07
N LEU A 256 -7.20 10.02 9.77
CA LEU A 256 -6.07 9.71 8.91
C LEU A 256 -6.00 10.78 7.82
N SER A 257 -4.91 11.53 7.76
CA SER A 257 -4.64 12.46 6.65
C SER A 257 -3.94 11.71 5.53
N LEU A 258 -4.43 11.89 4.30
CA LEU A 258 -3.89 11.33 3.06
C LEU A 258 -3.14 12.43 2.28
N ALA A 259 -2.87 12.19 1.00
CA ALA A 259 -2.10 13.10 0.15
C ALA A 259 -2.72 14.51 0.06
N THR A 260 -1.89 15.48 -0.31
CA THR A 260 -2.38 16.82 -0.65
C THR A 260 -2.93 16.77 -2.07
N SER A 261 -4.25 16.68 -2.20
CA SER A 261 -4.95 16.63 -3.48
C SER A 261 -6.20 17.50 -3.45
N ASN A 262 -6.74 17.80 -4.62
CA ASN A 262 -8.02 18.47 -4.79
C ASN A 262 -9.18 17.50 -5.06
N ALA A 263 -8.88 16.21 -5.26
CA ALA A 263 -9.84 15.18 -5.63
C ALA A 263 -10.75 14.80 -4.46
N THR A 264 -12.05 14.72 -4.73
CA THR A 264 -13.02 14.17 -3.77
C THR A 264 -12.78 12.67 -3.60
N LEU A 265 -12.62 12.23 -2.35
CA LEU A 265 -12.42 10.83 -2.01
C LEU A 265 -13.74 10.06 -2.01
N VAL A 266 -13.76 8.94 -2.72
CA VAL A 266 -14.84 7.96 -2.77
C VAL A 266 -14.45 6.75 -1.90
N PRO A 267 -15.05 6.60 -0.70
CA PRO A 267 -14.85 5.44 0.14
C PRO A 267 -15.81 4.32 -0.24
N LEU A 268 -15.33 3.08 -0.26
CA LEU A 268 -16.15 1.88 -0.47
C LEU A 268 -15.74 0.82 0.56
N PHE A 269 -16.69 0.29 1.31
CA PHE A 269 -16.42 -0.62 2.42
C PHE A 269 -17.10 -1.98 2.20
N ASP A 270 -16.35 -3.06 2.40
CA ASP A 270 -16.90 -4.42 2.43
C ASP A 270 -17.08 -4.89 3.89
N PRO A 271 -18.32 -5.01 4.38
CA PRO A 271 -18.60 -5.34 5.78
C PRO A 271 -18.16 -6.75 6.17
N ASP A 272 -17.97 -7.65 5.22
CA ASP A 272 -17.57 -9.03 5.52
C ASP A 272 -16.06 -9.14 5.78
N SER A 273 -15.24 -8.60 4.87
CA SER A 273 -13.78 -8.58 5.08
C SER A 273 -13.37 -7.50 6.07
N GLY A 274 -14.08 -6.38 6.14
CA GLY A 274 -13.62 -5.18 6.85
C GLY A 274 -12.61 -4.36 6.05
N LEU A 275 -12.48 -4.63 4.74
CA LEU A 275 -11.62 -3.85 3.85
C LEU A 275 -12.35 -2.59 3.36
N LEU A 276 -11.59 -1.50 3.31
CA LEU A 276 -12.00 -0.18 2.86
C LEU A 276 -11.15 0.22 1.65
N ILE A 277 -11.79 0.49 0.53
CA ILE A 277 -11.17 1.13 -0.63
C ILE A 277 -11.39 2.63 -0.52
N VAL A 278 -10.34 3.41 -0.79
CA VAL A 278 -10.38 4.87 -0.88
C VAL A 278 -9.74 5.28 -2.21
N SER A 279 -10.50 5.97 -3.06
CA SER A 279 -10.05 6.43 -4.38
C SER A 279 -10.42 7.90 -4.58
N GLY A 280 -9.53 8.72 -5.12
CA GLY A 280 -9.85 10.10 -5.49
C GLY A 280 -10.37 10.23 -6.93
N ASN A 281 -11.41 11.03 -7.13
CA ASN A 281 -11.86 11.40 -8.48
C ASN A 281 -10.80 12.26 -9.20
N GLY A 282 -10.32 11.80 -10.34
CA GLY A 282 -9.22 12.38 -11.10
C GLY A 282 -7.84 11.84 -10.74
N GLU A 283 -7.76 10.92 -9.78
CA GLU A 283 -6.50 10.30 -9.36
C GLU A 283 -6.30 8.92 -10.00
N SER A 284 -5.04 8.53 -10.14
CA SER A 284 -4.61 7.19 -10.57
C SER A 284 -4.35 6.24 -9.40
N VAL A 285 -4.53 6.70 -8.17
CA VAL A 285 -4.21 5.97 -6.94
C VAL A 285 -5.47 5.44 -6.28
N ILE A 286 -5.43 4.18 -5.87
CA ILE A 286 -6.49 3.51 -5.10
C ILE A 286 -5.86 2.83 -3.89
N ASP A 287 -6.17 3.33 -2.70
CA ASP A 287 -5.69 2.78 -1.44
C ASP A 287 -6.68 1.77 -0.86
N CYS A 288 -6.15 0.68 -0.30
CA CYS A 288 -6.91 -0.32 0.43
C CYS A 288 -6.46 -0.34 1.88
N PHE A 289 -7.41 -0.19 2.80
CA PHE A 289 -7.21 -0.28 4.25
C PHE A 289 -8.04 -1.43 4.84
N GLU A 290 -7.69 -1.87 6.03
CA GLU A 290 -8.53 -2.69 6.89
C GLU A 290 -9.00 -1.85 8.07
N VAL A 291 -10.32 -1.87 8.32
CA VAL A 291 -10.96 -1.16 9.43
C VAL A 291 -10.94 -2.04 10.68
N ASN A 292 -10.19 -1.61 11.69
CA ASN A 292 -10.01 -2.32 12.94
C ASN A 292 -10.96 -1.81 14.04
N THR A 293 -11.19 -2.65 15.04
CA THR A 293 -12.02 -2.32 16.20
C THR A 293 -11.26 -1.53 17.28
N SER A 294 -9.94 -1.43 17.15
CA SER A 294 -9.03 -0.74 18.08
C SER A 294 -7.86 -0.13 17.30
N GLU A 295 -7.09 0.73 17.94
CA GLU A 295 -5.93 1.38 17.29
C GLU A 295 -4.86 0.37 16.84
N PRO A 296 -4.25 0.58 15.64
CA PRO A 296 -4.64 1.59 14.64
C PRO A 296 -5.97 1.23 13.96
N TYR A 297 -6.93 2.16 13.96
CA TYR A 297 -8.29 1.92 13.44
C TYR A 297 -8.33 1.70 11.92
N LEU A 298 -7.35 2.21 11.19
CA LEU A 298 -7.15 1.96 9.76
C LEU A 298 -5.72 1.44 9.57
N SER A 299 -5.59 0.23 9.02
CA SER A 299 -4.30 -0.37 8.67
C SER A 299 -4.20 -0.48 7.15
N GLN A 300 -3.21 0.15 6.53
CA GLN A 300 -3.03 0.04 5.08
C GLN A 300 -2.69 -1.41 4.69
N VAL A 301 -3.43 -1.93 3.72
CA VAL A 301 -3.31 -3.31 3.20
C VAL A 301 -2.57 -3.31 1.87
N SER A 302 -2.96 -2.44 0.95
CA SER A 302 -2.30 -2.30 -0.35
C SER A 302 -2.51 -0.91 -0.94
N HIS A 303 -1.68 -0.59 -1.91
CA HIS A 303 -1.72 0.63 -2.69
C HIS A 303 -1.70 0.23 -4.17
N CYS A 304 -2.67 0.68 -4.95
CA CYS A 304 -2.84 0.32 -6.34
C CYS A 304 -2.66 1.57 -7.20
N LEU A 305 -1.60 1.58 -8.03
CA LEU A 305 -1.41 2.61 -9.05
C LEU A 305 -2.01 2.11 -10.38
N THR A 306 -2.81 2.95 -11.02
CA THR A 306 -3.48 2.67 -12.29
C THR A 306 -2.95 3.60 -13.38
N ASP A 307 -2.94 3.14 -14.62
CA ASP A 307 -2.38 3.92 -15.75
C ASP A 307 -3.31 5.06 -16.23
N VAL A 308 -4.49 5.18 -15.62
CA VAL A 308 -5.61 6.01 -16.08
C VAL A 308 -6.31 6.65 -14.89
N SER A 309 -6.81 7.88 -15.06
CA SER A 309 -7.47 8.61 -14.00
C SER A 309 -8.87 8.06 -13.71
N THR A 310 -9.22 8.02 -12.43
CA THR A 310 -10.50 7.53 -11.95
C THR A 310 -11.60 8.58 -12.13
N ARG A 311 -12.74 8.20 -12.71
CA ARG A 311 -13.98 9.01 -12.72
C ARG A 311 -15.00 8.54 -11.70
N GLY A 312 -14.97 7.26 -11.38
CA GLY A 312 -15.81 6.65 -10.36
C GLY A 312 -15.36 5.23 -10.08
N VAL A 313 -15.76 4.71 -8.94
CA VAL A 313 -15.43 3.35 -8.52
C VAL A 313 -16.66 2.68 -7.92
N ALA A 314 -16.85 1.40 -8.23
CA ALA A 314 -17.90 0.58 -7.65
C ALA A 314 -17.33 -0.75 -7.13
N LEU A 315 -17.75 -1.16 -5.94
CA LEU A 315 -17.52 -2.52 -5.47
C LEU A 315 -18.50 -3.47 -6.16
N VAL A 316 -17.96 -4.59 -6.65
CA VAL A 316 -18.78 -5.72 -7.09
C VAL A 316 -19.23 -6.48 -5.85
N PRO A 317 -20.54 -6.79 -5.70
CA PRO A 317 -21.05 -7.53 -4.56
C PRO A 317 -20.36 -8.88 -4.38
N LYS A 318 -20.22 -9.33 -3.13
CA LYS A 318 -19.41 -10.49 -2.77
C LYS A 318 -19.88 -11.80 -3.42
N LEU A 319 -21.18 -11.89 -3.68
CA LEU A 319 -21.83 -13.00 -4.37
C LEU A 319 -21.45 -13.14 -5.85
N ALA A 320 -20.77 -12.16 -6.45
CA ALA A 320 -20.24 -12.25 -7.81
C ALA A 320 -18.73 -12.51 -7.89
N LEU A 321 -18.02 -12.50 -6.74
CA LEU A 321 -16.58 -12.73 -6.72
C LEU A 321 -16.22 -14.18 -7.06
N ASP A 322 -15.04 -14.34 -7.66
CA ASP A 322 -14.41 -15.62 -7.93
C ASP A 322 -13.57 -16.08 -6.73
N VAL A 323 -14.25 -16.78 -5.81
CA VAL A 323 -13.62 -17.32 -4.60
C VAL A 323 -12.56 -18.39 -4.88
N SER A 324 -12.56 -18.98 -6.07
CA SER A 324 -11.56 -19.99 -6.45
C SER A 324 -10.18 -19.36 -6.68
N CYS A 325 -10.14 -18.08 -7.08
CA CYS A 325 -8.93 -17.29 -7.26
C CYS A 325 -8.47 -16.57 -5.99
N CYS A 326 -9.05 -16.86 -4.83
CA CYS A 326 -8.81 -16.11 -3.59
C CYS A 326 -9.11 -14.60 -3.73
N GLU A 327 -10.02 -14.23 -4.64
CA GLU A 327 -10.52 -12.87 -4.80
C GLU A 327 -11.40 -12.51 -3.61
N VAL A 328 -11.04 -11.46 -2.86
CA VAL A 328 -11.76 -11.01 -1.67
C VAL A 328 -12.54 -9.71 -1.88
N LEU A 329 -12.17 -8.97 -2.94
CA LEU A 329 -12.79 -7.73 -3.38
C LEU A 329 -12.59 -7.62 -4.91
N ARG A 330 -13.56 -7.04 -5.61
CA ARG A 330 -13.40 -6.61 -7.01
C ARG A 330 -13.95 -5.20 -7.16
N LEU A 331 -13.17 -4.34 -7.79
CA LEU A 331 -13.48 -2.94 -8.03
C LEU A 331 -13.69 -2.71 -9.53
N MET A 332 -14.74 -1.99 -9.90
CA MET A 332 -14.95 -1.49 -11.26
C MET A 332 -14.54 -0.02 -11.30
N GLN A 333 -13.39 0.29 -11.88
CA GLN A 333 -12.88 1.66 -12.02
C GLN A 333 -13.37 2.25 -13.34
N LEU A 334 -14.28 3.22 -13.28
CA LEU A 334 -14.71 4.01 -14.43
C LEU A 334 -13.63 5.03 -14.78
N THR A 335 -13.30 5.15 -16.07
CA THR A 335 -12.37 6.13 -16.64
C THR A 335 -13.04 6.87 -17.79
N ASP A 336 -12.33 7.77 -18.46
CA ASP A 336 -12.86 8.50 -19.63
C ASP A 336 -13.30 7.57 -20.77
N SER A 337 -12.64 6.43 -20.95
CA SER A 337 -12.83 5.57 -22.14
C SER A 337 -13.01 4.08 -21.84
N PHE A 338 -12.82 3.66 -20.59
CA PHE A 338 -12.84 2.26 -20.18
C PHE A 338 -13.47 2.08 -18.81
N ILE A 339 -13.95 0.87 -18.52
CA ILE A 339 -14.08 0.38 -17.14
C ILE A 339 -13.01 -0.68 -16.91
N VAL A 340 -12.19 -0.49 -15.88
CA VAL A 340 -11.08 -1.37 -15.51
C VAL A 340 -11.53 -2.24 -14.32
N PRO A 341 -11.70 -3.56 -14.50
CA PRO A 341 -11.99 -4.46 -13.38
C PRO A 341 -10.69 -4.78 -12.63
N ILE A 342 -10.62 -4.42 -11.34
CA ILE A 342 -9.45 -4.62 -10.48
C ILE A 342 -9.79 -5.65 -9.41
N SER A 343 -9.18 -6.82 -9.48
CA SER A 343 -9.40 -7.92 -8.54
C SER A 343 -8.38 -7.87 -7.41
N TYR A 344 -8.85 -7.80 -6.17
CA TYR A 344 -7.99 -7.86 -4.99
C TYR A 344 -7.95 -9.29 -4.48
N GLN A 345 -6.78 -9.91 -4.56
CA GLN A 345 -6.58 -11.33 -4.28
C GLN A 345 -5.63 -11.54 -3.10
N VAL A 346 -5.99 -12.46 -2.21
CA VAL A 346 -5.06 -12.92 -1.17
C VAL A 346 -4.13 -13.98 -1.76
N PRO A 347 -2.80 -13.85 -1.64
CA PRO A 347 -1.84 -14.75 -2.28
C PRO A 347 -1.83 -16.12 -1.59
N ARG A 348 -2.78 -16.99 -1.95
CA ARG A 348 -2.90 -18.39 -1.54
C ARG A 348 -3.01 -19.30 -2.76
N LYS A 349 -2.95 -20.61 -2.54
CA LYS A 349 -3.17 -21.59 -3.62
C LYS A 349 -4.61 -21.48 -4.14
N ALA A 350 -4.76 -20.94 -5.34
CA ALA A 350 -6.02 -20.85 -6.06
C ALA A 350 -6.41 -22.20 -6.70
N GLY A 351 -7.72 -22.42 -6.89
CA GLY A 351 -8.27 -23.50 -7.74
C GLY A 351 -8.26 -24.93 -7.17
N GLN A 352 -7.74 -25.18 -5.97
CA GLN A 352 -7.74 -26.52 -5.34
C GLN A 352 -8.72 -26.65 -4.17
N ASP A 353 -8.74 -25.68 -3.25
CA ASP A 353 -9.52 -25.74 -2.01
C ASP A 353 -10.27 -24.41 -1.77
N PHE A 354 -11.46 -24.48 -1.16
CA PHE A 354 -12.20 -23.30 -0.71
C PHE A 354 -11.61 -22.77 0.61
N HIS A 355 -11.13 -21.53 0.60
CA HIS A 355 -10.53 -20.87 1.76
C HIS A 355 -11.60 -20.28 2.68
N ALA A 356 -12.30 -21.13 3.43
CA ALA A 356 -13.44 -20.73 4.28
C ALA A 356 -13.12 -19.61 5.28
N ASP A 357 -11.87 -19.49 5.72
CA ASP A 357 -11.46 -18.42 6.61
C ASP A 357 -11.46 -17.05 5.91
N LEU A 358 -11.28 -16.94 4.59
CA LEU A 358 -11.37 -15.67 3.84
C LEU A 358 -12.81 -15.24 3.56
N TYR A 359 -13.75 -16.17 3.61
CA TYR A 359 -15.10 -16.00 3.10
C TYR A 359 -16.14 -16.29 4.17
N PRO A 360 -16.37 -15.36 5.12
CA PRO A 360 -17.53 -15.47 6.00
C PRO A 360 -18.83 -15.41 5.16
N ASP A 361 -19.93 -15.91 5.72
CA ASP A 361 -21.23 -15.80 5.08
C ASP A 361 -21.58 -14.32 4.84
N THR A 362 -22.09 -14.02 3.65
CA THR A 362 -22.35 -12.66 3.16
C THR A 362 -23.85 -12.42 3.06
N VAL A 363 -24.30 -11.16 2.92
CA VAL A 363 -25.73 -10.84 2.74
C VAL A 363 -26.28 -11.47 1.45
N GLY A 364 -27.44 -12.11 1.56
CA GLY A 364 -28.17 -12.71 0.43
C GLY A 364 -29.03 -11.71 -0.35
N HIS A 365 -29.77 -12.22 -1.34
CA HIS A 365 -30.65 -11.43 -2.21
C HIS A 365 -32.12 -11.42 -1.80
N THR A 366 -32.50 -12.09 -0.71
CA THR A 366 -33.89 -12.16 -0.29
C THR A 366 -34.20 -11.05 0.71
N ALA A 367 -35.11 -10.15 0.35
CA ALA A 367 -35.59 -9.13 1.28
C ALA A 367 -36.32 -9.80 2.46
N PRO A 368 -35.92 -9.52 3.72
CA PRO A 368 -36.55 -10.13 4.89
C PRO A 368 -37.92 -9.49 5.24
N MET A 369 -38.24 -8.34 4.65
CA MET A 369 -39.50 -7.62 4.89
C MET A 369 -39.89 -6.72 3.71
N THR A 370 -41.14 -6.25 3.73
CA THR A 370 -41.66 -5.25 2.79
C THR A 370 -41.51 -3.82 3.33
N ALA A 371 -41.72 -2.82 2.47
CA ALA A 371 -41.81 -1.42 2.86
C ALA A 371 -42.83 -1.16 3.99
N GLU A 372 -43.99 -1.81 3.91
CA GLU A 372 -45.07 -1.66 4.88
C GLU A 372 -44.68 -2.23 6.26
N ASP A 373 -44.06 -3.41 6.28
CA ASP A 373 -43.59 -4.07 7.51
C ASP A 373 -42.53 -3.22 8.22
N TRP A 374 -41.55 -2.72 7.46
CA TRP A 374 -40.52 -1.84 8.00
C TRP A 374 -41.11 -0.56 8.60
N TRP A 375 -42.07 0.05 7.90
CA TRP A 375 -42.75 1.27 8.35
C TRP A 375 -43.56 1.06 9.63
N LYS A 376 -44.09 -0.16 9.84
CA LYS A 376 -44.76 -0.55 11.09
C LYS A 376 -43.79 -0.83 12.25
N GLY A 377 -42.48 -0.76 12.02
CA GLY A 377 -41.44 -0.90 13.04
C GLY A 377 -40.72 -2.24 13.06
N GLU A 378 -40.91 -3.11 12.05
CA GLU A 378 -40.12 -4.35 11.97
C GLU A 378 -38.63 -4.06 11.71
N ASN A 379 -37.76 -4.90 12.29
CA ASN A 379 -36.29 -4.83 12.19
C ASN A 379 -35.68 -6.22 12.00
N LYS A 380 -36.00 -6.87 10.88
CA LYS A 380 -35.39 -8.15 10.45
C LYS A 380 -34.12 -7.89 9.63
N GLN A 381 -33.10 -8.72 9.84
CA GLN A 381 -31.86 -8.67 9.07
C GLN A 381 -31.96 -9.56 7.83
N VAL A 382 -31.24 -9.20 6.77
CA VAL A 382 -31.12 -10.01 5.56
C VAL A 382 -30.42 -11.32 5.89
N GLU A 383 -30.93 -12.43 5.37
CA GLU A 383 -30.32 -13.74 5.57
C GLU A 383 -28.89 -13.76 5.01
N ARG A 384 -27.95 -14.27 5.80
CA ARG A 384 -26.56 -14.47 5.35
C ARG A 384 -26.41 -15.83 4.68
N VAL A 385 -25.76 -15.85 3.53
CA VAL A 385 -25.57 -17.02 2.66
C VAL A 385 -24.09 -17.33 2.47
N SER A 386 -23.79 -18.61 2.25
CA SER A 386 -22.41 -19.07 2.08
C SER A 386 -21.86 -18.78 0.69
N LEU A 387 -20.61 -18.33 0.64
CA LEU A 387 -19.83 -18.18 -0.59
C LEU A 387 -19.18 -19.50 -1.06
N HIS A 388 -19.37 -20.59 -0.32
CA HIS A 388 -18.85 -21.90 -0.71
C HIS A 388 -19.48 -22.34 -2.05
N PRO A 389 -18.70 -22.73 -3.08
CA PRO A 389 -19.22 -23.03 -4.42
C PRO A 389 -20.38 -24.04 -4.46
N SER A 390 -20.35 -25.07 -3.61
CA SER A 390 -21.44 -26.07 -3.53
C SER A 390 -22.67 -25.63 -2.71
N LYS A 391 -22.59 -24.55 -1.94
CA LYS A 391 -23.67 -24.02 -1.09
C LYS A 391 -24.19 -22.66 -1.57
N ARG A 392 -23.59 -22.09 -2.62
CA ARG A 392 -23.96 -20.77 -3.12
C ARG A 392 -25.40 -20.80 -3.64
N PRO A 393 -26.23 -19.80 -3.29
CA PRO A 393 -27.57 -19.67 -3.86
C PRO A 393 -27.48 -19.63 -5.40
N LYS A 394 -28.37 -20.34 -6.09
CA LYS A 394 -28.46 -20.23 -7.55
C LYS A 394 -29.01 -18.85 -7.90
N PRO A 395 -28.50 -18.17 -8.94
CA PRO A 395 -29.05 -16.90 -9.39
C PRO A 395 -30.52 -17.08 -9.75
N SER A 396 -31.37 -16.22 -9.20
CA SER A 396 -32.80 -16.18 -9.53
C SER A 396 -32.94 -15.77 -10.99
N ALA A 397 -33.55 -16.61 -11.82
CA ALA A 397 -34.02 -16.19 -13.14
C ALA A 397 -35.01 -15.01 -12.99
N PRO A 398 -35.09 -14.08 -13.95
CA PRO A 398 -35.99 -12.94 -13.87
C PRO A 398 -37.43 -13.43 -13.64
N SER A 399 -37.98 -13.17 -12.45
CA SER A 399 -39.36 -13.52 -12.16
C SER A 399 -40.27 -12.51 -12.84
N ALA A 400 -40.95 -12.92 -13.91
CA ALA A 400 -42.10 -12.18 -14.43
C ALA A 400 -43.23 -12.23 -13.38
N GLN A 401 -43.26 -11.29 -12.43
CA GLN A 401 -44.42 -11.09 -11.59
C GLN A 401 -45.55 -10.52 -12.44
N LYS A 402 -46.50 -11.37 -12.82
CA LYS A 402 -47.83 -10.94 -13.27
C LYS A 402 -48.49 -10.19 -12.12
N THR A 403 -48.67 -8.89 -12.26
CA THR A 403 -49.54 -8.10 -11.38
C THR A 403 -50.97 -8.60 -11.53
N SER A 404 -51.53 -9.07 -10.42
CA SER A 404 -52.93 -9.45 -10.28
C SER A 404 -53.81 -8.21 -10.34
N ALA A 405 -54.57 -8.07 -11.43
CA ALA A 405 -55.63 -7.09 -11.51
C ALA A 405 -56.73 -7.42 -10.48
N LYS A 406 -57.13 -6.40 -9.71
CA LYS A 406 -58.18 -6.45 -8.69
C LYS A 406 -59.52 -6.93 -9.27
N ASP A 407 -60.13 -7.87 -8.55
CA ASP A 407 -61.51 -8.30 -8.69
C ASP A 407 -62.50 -7.13 -8.49
N LEU A 408 -63.45 -7.00 -9.43
CA LEU A 408 -64.76 -6.38 -9.22
C LEU A 408 -65.84 -7.30 -9.86
N PRO A 409 -67.07 -7.32 -9.33
CA PRO A 409 -67.85 -8.54 -9.24
C PRO A 409 -68.65 -8.91 -10.51
N ARG A 410 -68.79 -10.21 -10.65
CA ARG A 410 -69.46 -10.98 -11.71
C ARG A 410 -70.96 -10.66 -11.84
N VAL A 411 -71.36 -10.19 -13.03
CA VAL A 411 -72.75 -10.30 -13.54
C VAL A 411 -72.77 -11.30 -14.71
N LYS A 412 -73.73 -12.22 -14.65
CA LYS A 412 -73.93 -13.32 -15.62
C LYS A 412 -74.64 -12.85 -16.88
N SER A 413 -74.20 -13.39 -18.02
CA SER A 413 -74.94 -13.83 -19.23
C SER A 413 -74.00 -13.63 -20.42
N LYS A 414 -74.05 -14.33 -21.56
CA LYS A 414 -74.48 -15.63 -22.08
C LYS A 414 -74.00 -15.59 -23.56
N GLU A 415 -73.92 -16.73 -24.24
CA GLU A 415 -73.68 -16.88 -25.70
C GLU A 415 -72.24 -16.60 -26.18
N GLU A 416 -71.69 -17.26 -27.20
CA GLU A 416 -71.81 -18.60 -27.81
C GLU A 416 -70.77 -18.60 -28.97
N THR A 417 -70.42 -19.79 -29.48
CA THR A 417 -69.65 -20.09 -30.71
C THR A 417 -68.12 -19.85 -30.66
N SER A 418 -67.22 -20.85 -30.78
CA SER A 418 -67.06 -22.08 -31.58
C SER A 418 -66.33 -21.87 -32.93
N THR A 419 -65.61 -22.94 -33.32
CA THR A 419 -64.81 -23.21 -34.54
C THR A 419 -63.32 -22.83 -34.44
N SER A 420 -62.37 -23.76 -34.22
CA SER A 420 -61.92 -24.97 -34.95
C SER A 420 -60.97 -24.69 -36.12
N SER A 421 -59.72 -25.17 -36.03
CA SER A 421 -59.16 -26.18 -36.95
C SER A 421 -57.65 -26.37 -36.76
N SER A 422 -57.27 -27.63 -36.54
CA SER A 422 -55.93 -28.22 -36.78
C SER A 422 -55.78 -28.52 -38.30
N PRO A 423 -54.81 -29.32 -38.84
CA PRO A 423 -53.63 -29.99 -38.27
C PRO A 423 -52.36 -30.10 -39.19
N LEU A 424 -51.31 -30.77 -38.65
CA LEU A 424 -50.34 -31.71 -39.27
C LEU A 424 -49.47 -31.33 -40.49
N SER A 425 -48.15 -31.58 -40.40
CA SER A 425 -47.48 -32.79 -40.99
C SER A 425 -45.94 -32.84 -40.76
N THR A 426 -45.42 -34.06 -40.59
CA THR A 426 -44.01 -34.53 -40.51
C THR A 426 -43.60 -35.17 -41.87
N PRO A 427 -42.50 -35.96 -42.10
CA PRO A 427 -41.28 -36.34 -41.32
C PRO A 427 -39.92 -36.45 -42.13
N SER A 428 -38.86 -36.94 -41.45
CA SER A 428 -37.71 -37.80 -41.91
C SER A 428 -36.35 -37.10 -42.18
N SER A 429 -35.13 -37.63 -41.96
CA SER A 429 -34.52 -38.76 -41.16
C SER A 429 -32.97 -38.78 -41.35
N SER A 430 -32.26 -39.62 -40.57
CA SER A 430 -30.86 -40.18 -40.64
C SER A 430 -29.72 -39.40 -39.90
N ALA A 431 -29.18 -39.81 -38.72
CA ALA A 431 -28.40 -41.01 -38.28
C ALA A 431 -26.91 -40.96 -38.71
N ALA A 432 -25.82 -41.18 -37.93
CA ALA A 432 -25.46 -41.67 -36.57
C ALA A 432 -23.93 -41.39 -36.34
N PRO A 433 -23.16 -41.95 -35.36
CA PRO A 433 -23.38 -42.24 -33.93
C PRO A 433 -22.26 -41.73 -32.97
N SER A 434 -22.53 -41.87 -31.68
CA SER A 434 -21.74 -41.58 -30.47
C SER A 434 -20.70 -42.65 -30.09
N ARG A 435 -19.75 -42.31 -29.20
CA ARG A 435 -19.08 -43.25 -28.26
C ARG A 435 -18.42 -42.52 -27.07
N SER A 436 -18.82 -42.90 -25.86
CA SER A 436 -18.11 -42.66 -24.58
C SER A 436 -17.39 -43.96 -24.14
N PRO A 437 -16.38 -43.90 -23.25
CA PRO A 437 -15.52 -45.05 -22.95
C PRO A 437 -15.85 -45.76 -21.63
N SER A 438 -15.41 -47.01 -21.50
CA SER A 438 -15.38 -47.77 -20.24
C SER A 438 -14.12 -48.66 -20.15
N SER A 439 -13.41 -48.51 -19.01
CA SER A 439 -12.68 -49.51 -18.18
C SER A 439 -11.69 -50.49 -18.88
N THR A 440 -10.42 -50.68 -18.47
CA THR A 440 -9.93 -51.43 -17.28
C THR A 440 -8.40 -51.61 -17.34
N SER A 441 -7.76 -51.71 -16.17
CA SER A 441 -6.61 -52.58 -15.77
C SER A 441 -5.23 -52.51 -16.45
N GLY A 442 -4.17 -52.47 -15.62
CA GLY A 442 -2.85 -52.99 -15.98
C GLY A 442 -1.69 -52.46 -15.13
N LEU A 443 -1.20 -53.30 -14.21
CA LEU A 443 -0.09 -53.06 -13.28
C LEU A 443 1.31 -53.28 -13.90
N SER A 444 2.29 -52.56 -13.32
CA SER A 444 3.68 -52.97 -13.01
C SER A 444 4.68 -53.37 -14.10
N SER A 445 5.80 -52.63 -14.15
CA SER A 445 7.16 -53.19 -14.08
C SER A 445 8.15 -52.12 -13.61
N GLY A 446 8.90 -52.40 -12.53
CA GLY A 446 9.93 -51.50 -11.99
C GLY A 446 11.33 -51.74 -12.55
N PHE A 447 12.26 -50.82 -12.28
CA PHE A 447 13.67 -51.10 -11.97
C PHE A 447 14.31 -49.89 -11.23
N LEU A 448 15.32 -50.23 -10.43
CA LEU A 448 15.97 -49.55 -9.30
C LEU A 448 17.03 -48.47 -9.69
N PRO A 449 17.68 -47.77 -8.71
CA PRO A 449 18.15 -46.38 -8.82
C PRO A 449 19.68 -46.22 -8.96
N SER A 450 20.14 -45.00 -9.29
CA SER A 450 21.53 -44.50 -9.12
C SER A 450 21.59 -42.96 -9.36
N PRO A 451 22.60 -42.22 -8.85
CA PRO A 451 22.34 -41.14 -7.87
C PRO A 451 22.68 -39.69 -8.31
N SER A 452 22.23 -38.72 -7.48
CA SER A 452 22.67 -37.31 -7.29
C SER A 452 22.06 -36.18 -8.16
N PRO A 453 22.08 -34.91 -7.71
CA PRO A 453 21.56 -34.38 -6.46
C PRO A 453 20.41 -33.36 -6.68
N SER A 454 19.53 -33.27 -5.68
CA SER A 454 18.47 -32.27 -5.42
C SER A 454 18.34 -31.06 -6.38
N GLN A 455 17.44 -31.15 -7.35
CA GLN A 455 16.88 -30.03 -8.12
C GLN A 455 15.40 -29.75 -7.77
N SER A 456 14.94 -30.07 -6.56
CA SER A 456 13.50 -29.98 -6.23
C SER A 456 13.02 -28.62 -5.69
N SER A 457 13.88 -27.58 -5.59
CA SER A 457 13.44 -26.25 -5.11
C SER A 457 13.00 -25.28 -6.21
N ARG A 458 13.22 -25.57 -7.50
CA ARG A 458 12.91 -24.62 -8.60
C ARG A 458 11.49 -24.70 -9.16
N ALA A 459 10.65 -25.65 -8.73
CA ALA A 459 9.37 -25.90 -9.39
C ALA A 459 8.18 -25.04 -8.88
N PHE A 460 8.34 -24.22 -7.83
CA PHE A 460 7.22 -23.44 -7.23
C PHE A 460 7.29 -21.92 -7.43
N GLN A 461 8.31 -21.39 -8.12
CA GLN A 461 8.51 -19.93 -8.30
C GLN A 461 7.87 -19.33 -9.57
N ASN A 462 7.27 -20.12 -10.47
CA ASN A 462 6.96 -19.68 -11.83
C ASN A 462 5.49 -19.26 -12.13
N MET A 463 4.68 -18.87 -11.14
CA MET A 463 3.32 -18.33 -11.41
C MET A 463 3.04 -16.89 -10.95
N LEU A 464 3.94 -16.23 -10.18
CA LEU A 464 3.72 -14.89 -9.61
C LEU A 464 4.82 -13.86 -9.95
N GLY A 465 5.75 -14.21 -10.85
CA GLY A 465 6.99 -13.45 -11.03
C GLY A 465 7.95 -13.62 -9.84
N PRO A 466 9.21 -13.17 -9.97
CA PRO A 466 10.13 -13.15 -8.83
C PRO A 466 9.55 -12.27 -7.72
N SER A 467 9.74 -12.65 -6.46
CA SER A 467 9.34 -11.83 -5.31
C SER A 467 10.54 -11.59 -4.40
N SER A 468 10.74 -10.35 -3.97
CA SER A 468 11.85 -10.00 -3.07
C SER A 468 11.80 -10.80 -1.76
N LYS A 469 12.96 -11.27 -1.29
CA LYS A 469 13.08 -11.84 0.06
C LYS A 469 12.89 -10.80 1.17
N PHE A 470 12.96 -9.51 0.81
CA PHE A 470 12.79 -8.35 1.67
C PHE A 470 11.44 -7.63 1.48
N ARG A 471 10.49 -8.20 0.73
CA ARG A 471 9.20 -7.55 0.42
C ARG A 471 8.45 -7.03 1.66
N HIS A 472 8.65 -7.67 2.81
CA HIS A 472 8.01 -7.38 4.10
C HIS A 472 8.88 -6.61 5.08
N ILE A 473 9.97 -5.99 4.61
CA ILE A 473 10.81 -5.13 5.45
C ILE A 473 9.96 -4.06 6.15
N GLN A 474 10.20 -3.83 7.43
CA GLN A 474 9.44 -2.90 8.26
C GLN A 474 10.39 -1.89 8.89
N GLY A 475 10.19 -0.61 8.57
CA GLY A 475 10.82 0.50 9.27
C GLY A 475 10.05 0.85 10.55
N ALA A 476 10.75 1.08 11.65
CA ALA A 476 10.16 1.53 12.91
C ALA A 476 11.10 2.54 13.59
N VAL A 477 10.54 3.68 14.01
CA VAL A 477 11.25 4.62 14.88
C VAL A 477 11.45 3.98 16.25
N LEU A 478 12.68 4.02 16.78
CA LEU A 478 13.00 3.45 18.08
C LEU A 478 12.35 4.26 19.21
N HIS A 479 12.35 3.69 20.42
CA HIS A 479 11.71 4.27 21.60
C HIS A 479 12.18 5.71 21.86
N ARG A 480 11.29 6.57 22.36
CA ARG A 480 11.54 8.01 22.56
C ARG A 480 12.73 8.31 23.46
N ASP A 481 13.07 7.41 24.37
CA ASP A 481 14.24 7.55 25.26
C ASP A 481 15.58 7.48 24.51
N THR A 482 15.58 7.06 23.24
CA THR A 482 16.74 7.06 22.35
C THR A 482 16.84 8.33 21.50
N HIS A 483 15.90 9.27 21.64
CA HIS A 483 15.83 10.45 20.79
C HIS A 483 16.62 11.60 21.39
N ILE A 484 17.26 12.40 20.52
CA ILE A 484 17.74 13.73 20.89
C ILE A 484 16.66 14.72 20.48
N THR A 485 16.18 15.54 21.41
CA THR A 485 15.02 16.43 21.23
C THR A 485 15.36 17.88 21.57
N ASN A 486 14.47 18.82 21.23
CA ASN A 486 14.68 20.27 21.38
C ASN A 486 15.83 20.80 20.51
N LEU A 487 16.04 20.21 19.34
CA LEU A 487 16.97 20.71 18.34
C LEU A 487 16.44 22.02 17.75
N ARG A 488 17.29 23.05 17.72
CA ARG A 488 16.90 24.41 17.29
C ARG A 488 17.84 24.93 16.23
N GLY A 489 17.33 25.88 15.45
CA GLY A 489 18.11 26.61 14.46
C GLY A 489 18.68 25.70 13.38
N LEU A 490 17.93 24.69 12.91
CA LEU A 490 18.35 23.87 11.77
C LEU A 490 18.45 24.70 10.49
N HIS A 491 19.50 24.47 9.69
CA HIS A 491 19.58 25.04 8.36
C HIS A 491 18.52 24.39 7.44
N LEU A 492 17.49 25.15 7.07
CA LEU A 492 16.35 24.61 6.32
C LEU A 492 16.64 24.42 4.82
N THR A 493 17.70 25.03 4.30
CA THR A 493 18.01 25.16 2.86
C THR A 493 19.41 24.64 2.53
N THR A 494 19.66 23.33 2.64
CA THR A 494 20.90 22.72 2.11
C THR A 494 20.75 22.42 0.61
N PRO A 495 21.84 22.45 -0.19
CA PRO A 495 21.80 22.10 -1.62
C PRO A 495 21.15 20.74 -1.87
N GLY A 496 20.50 20.55 -3.02
CA GLY A 496 19.80 19.30 -3.37
C GLY A 496 20.75 18.09 -3.45
N GLU A 497 22.01 18.36 -3.77
CA GLU A 497 23.13 17.44 -3.92
C GLU A 497 23.77 17.03 -2.58
N CYS A 498 23.43 17.71 -1.48
CA CYS A 498 23.90 17.38 -0.13
C CYS A 498 22.90 16.48 0.59
N ASP A 499 23.37 15.53 1.40
CA ASP A 499 22.50 14.65 2.20
C ASP A 499 21.81 15.40 3.36
N GLY A 500 22.32 16.60 3.70
CA GLY A 500 21.77 17.53 4.66
C GLY A 500 22.28 17.36 6.08
N PHE A 501 22.64 16.13 6.47
CA PHE A 501 23.31 15.79 7.73
C PHE A 501 24.07 14.46 7.57
N CYS A 502 25.03 14.20 8.44
CA CYS A 502 25.77 12.94 8.42
C CYS A 502 26.02 12.40 9.82
N ALA A 503 26.08 11.08 9.95
CA ALA A 503 26.29 10.39 11.21
C ALA A 503 27.30 9.25 11.04
N ASN A 504 27.92 8.88 12.16
CA ASN A 504 28.65 7.63 12.33
C ASN A 504 28.11 6.90 13.57
N GLY A 505 28.69 5.75 13.95
CA GLY A 505 28.20 4.97 15.10
C GLY A 505 28.24 5.70 16.45
N GLN A 506 28.95 6.82 16.56
CA GLN A 506 29.09 7.58 17.81
C GLN A 506 28.32 8.90 17.78
N ARG A 507 28.26 9.58 16.63
CA ARG A 507 27.90 11.00 16.54
C ARG A 507 27.10 11.35 15.30
N VAL A 508 26.37 12.44 15.40
CA VAL A 508 25.61 13.05 14.30
C VAL A 508 25.97 14.53 14.18
N ALA A 509 26.32 14.96 12.96
CA ALA A 509 26.63 16.33 12.61
C ALA A 509 25.48 16.96 11.83
N VAL A 510 25.02 18.13 12.25
CA VAL A 510 23.84 18.81 11.70
C VAL A 510 24.14 20.30 11.48
N PRO A 511 23.85 20.87 10.29
CA PRO A 511 24.13 22.27 10.00
C PRO A 511 23.04 23.16 10.60
N LEU A 512 23.46 24.29 11.16
CA LEU A 512 22.59 25.26 11.80
C LEU A 512 22.38 26.50 10.93
N ALA A 513 21.20 27.12 11.03
CA ALA A 513 20.82 28.41 10.45
C ALA A 513 21.42 29.59 11.24
N ILE A 514 22.71 29.50 11.58
CA ILE A 514 23.46 30.54 12.27
C ILE A 514 24.55 31.03 11.31
N ALA A 515 24.82 32.34 11.36
CA ALA A 515 25.85 32.96 10.53
C ALA A 515 27.20 32.22 10.65
N GLY A 516 27.92 32.12 9.53
CA GLY A 516 29.21 31.44 9.48
C GLY A 516 29.13 29.92 9.31
N GLY A 517 27.99 29.38 8.87
CA GLY A 517 27.82 27.96 8.53
C GLY A 517 28.15 27.01 9.68
N GLN A 518 27.59 27.29 10.86
CA GLN A 518 27.86 26.49 12.05
C GLN A 518 27.31 25.07 11.92
N ILE A 519 28.05 24.10 12.45
CA ILE A 519 27.64 22.68 12.50
C ILE A 519 27.59 22.24 13.95
N ALA A 520 26.44 21.77 14.40
CA ALA A 520 26.31 21.10 15.69
C ALA A 520 26.73 19.63 15.57
N VAL A 521 27.38 19.10 16.60
CA VAL A 521 27.74 17.69 16.70
C VAL A 521 27.17 17.13 17.99
N PHE A 522 26.37 16.08 17.89
CA PHE A 522 25.72 15.43 19.02
C PHE A 522 26.20 13.99 19.19
N GLU A 523 26.39 13.56 20.44
CA GLU A 523 26.70 12.16 20.78
C GLU A 523 25.42 11.31 20.77
N LEU A 524 25.40 10.22 20.00
CA LEU A 524 24.27 9.28 19.96
C LEU A 524 24.12 8.50 21.27
N SER A 525 25.19 8.43 22.08
CA SER A 525 25.18 7.82 23.41
C SER A 525 24.53 8.68 24.49
N GLN A 526 24.19 9.94 24.19
CA GLN A 526 23.57 10.89 25.11
C GLN A 526 22.20 11.35 24.59
N PRO A 527 21.20 10.45 24.50
CA PRO A 527 19.85 10.84 24.13
C PRO A 527 19.22 11.71 25.23
N GLY A 528 18.15 12.42 24.87
CA GLY A 528 17.41 13.27 25.80
C GLY A 528 17.08 14.65 25.22
N LYS A 529 16.64 15.54 26.09
CA LYS A 529 16.31 16.92 25.72
C LYS A 529 17.55 17.79 25.75
N LEU A 530 17.89 18.40 24.63
CA LEU A 530 18.97 19.39 24.55
C LEU A 530 18.63 20.64 25.40
N PRO A 531 19.63 21.26 26.05
CA PRO A 531 19.42 22.45 26.85
C PRO A 531 18.99 23.64 25.99
N ASP A 532 18.37 24.64 26.62
CA ASP A 532 17.93 25.87 25.94
C ASP A 532 19.08 26.88 25.72
N THR A 533 20.29 26.55 26.18
CA THR A 533 21.50 27.37 26.03
C THR A 533 22.18 27.15 24.67
N ALA A 534 23.05 28.08 24.27
CA ALA A 534 23.90 27.88 23.10
C ALA A 534 24.76 26.62 23.28
N LEU A 535 24.86 25.83 22.22
CA LEU A 535 25.65 24.60 22.18
C LEU A 535 27.00 24.86 21.50
N PRO A 536 28.07 24.16 21.90
CA PRO A 536 29.32 24.13 21.15
C PRO A 536 29.10 23.68 19.70
N THR A 537 29.72 24.37 18.75
CA THR A 537 29.60 24.07 17.31
C THR A 537 30.96 24.07 16.62
N ILE A 538 30.99 23.63 15.37
CA ILE A 538 32.09 23.92 14.46
C ILE A 538 31.75 25.20 13.71
N GLN A 539 32.65 26.19 13.73
CA GLN A 539 32.49 27.44 12.98
C GLN A 539 33.19 27.32 11.61
N ASN A 540 32.46 26.85 10.61
CA ASN A 540 32.97 26.68 9.24
C ASN A 540 33.31 28.02 8.54
N SER A 541 32.86 29.14 9.11
CA SER A 541 32.98 30.53 8.64
C SER A 541 32.21 30.87 7.35
N VAL A 542 31.78 29.86 6.58
CA VAL A 542 30.95 29.99 5.38
C VAL A 542 29.88 28.90 5.36
N ASN A 543 28.82 29.12 4.58
CA ASN A 543 27.76 28.13 4.41
C ASN A 543 28.31 26.78 3.97
N VAL A 544 27.71 25.73 4.53
CA VAL A 544 28.09 24.34 4.28
C VAL A 544 27.43 23.89 2.97
N ALA A 545 28.26 23.49 2.00
CA ALA A 545 27.81 22.97 0.73
C ALA A 545 27.60 21.45 0.78
N ASP A 546 28.57 20.72 1.33
CA ASP A 546 28.47 19.28 1.62
C ASP A 546 29.45 18.89 2.74
N PHE A 547 29.23 17.76 3.41
CA PHE A 547 30.09 17.31 4.51
C PHE A 547 29.88 15.82 4.80
N CYS A 548 30.94 15.15 5.23
CA CYS A 548 30.91 13.74 5.56
C CYS A 548 31.96 13.38 6.62
N TRP A 549 31.66 12.37 7.43
CA TRP A 549 32.62 11.75 8.33
C TRP A 549 33.64 10.92 7.53
N ASP A 550 34.88 10.88 8.01
CA ASP A 550 35.87 9.91 7.56
C ASP A 550 35.40 8.51 7.95
N PRO A 551 35.22 7.57 7.00
CA PRO A 551 34.76 6.22 7.31
C PRO A 551 35.73 5.46 8.22
N PHE A 552 37.00 5.86 8.28
CA PHE A 552 38.04 5.19 9.07
C PHE A 552 38.41 5.94 10.37
N ASP A 553 37.86 7.14 10.59
CA ASP A 553 38.13 7.96 11.78
C ASP A 553 36.85 8.67 12.22
N THR A 554 36.19 8.13 13.24
CA THR A 554 34.92 8.66 13.80
C THR A 554 35.06 10.07 14.39
N HIS A 555 36.29 10.58 14.52
CA HIS A 555 36.60 11.91 15.02
C HIS A 555 36.95 12.90 13.91
N LYS A 556 36.95 12.51 12.63
CA LYS A 556 37.32 13.41 11.54
C LYS A 556 36.12 13.73 10.68
N LEU A 557 35.75 15.01 10.65
CA LEU A 557 34.68 15.54 9.81
C LEU A 557 35.27 16.42 8.71
N VAL A 558 34.88 16.18 7.46
CA VAL A 558 35.30 17.01 6.33
C VAL A 558 34.12 17.83 5.85
N VAL A 559 34.33 19.13 5.66
CA VAL A 559 33.29 20.10 5.33
C VAL A 559 33.70 20.91 4.11
N ALA A 560 32.91 20.83 3.03
CA ALA A 560 33.03 21.70 1.88
C ALA A 560 32.21 22.98 2.10
N GLY A 561 32.85 24.13 1.92
CA GLY A 561 32.21 25.44 2.03
C GLY A 561 31.83 26.04 0.69
N ASP A 562 30.92 27.01 0.71
CA ASP A 562 30.58 27.83 -0.46
C ASP A 562 31.76 28.66 -1.00
N ASP A 563 32.88 28.74 -0.26
CA ASP A 563 34.10 29.45 -0.66
C ASP A 563 35.11 28.59 -1.44
N ALA A 564 34.64 27.50 -2.05
CA ALA A 564 35.45 26.55 -2.83
C ALA A 564 36.58 25.87 -2.04
N LYS A 565 36.50 25.85 -0.71
CA LYS A 565 37.48 25.19 0.17
C LYS A 565 36.86 24.02 0.90
N ILE A 566 37.70 23.04 1.19
CA ILE A 566 37.37 21.88 2.02
C ILE A 566 38.15 22.00 3.31
N ARG A 567 37.46 21.93 4.45
CA ARG A 567 38.04 22.04 5.80
C ARG A 567 37.94 20.69 6.49
N VAL A 568 39.04 20.24 7.08
CA VAL A 568 39.11 19.01 7.86
C VAL A 568 39.09 19.37 9.33
N TRP A 569 38.19 18.76 10.09
CA TRP A 569 37.95 19.05 11.50
C TRP A 569 38.18 17.80 12.35
N LYS A 570 38.99 17.93 13.41
CA LYS A 570 39.15 16.89 14.42
C LYS A 570 38.23 17.17 15.60
N ILE A 571 37.31 16.24 15.86
CA ILE A 571 36.30 16.37 16.91
C ILE A 571 36.79 15.64 18.17
N PRO A 572 36.94 16.33 19.33
CA PRO A 572 37.47 15.73 20.55
C PRO A 572 36.69 14.50 21.02
N LYS A 573 37.35 13.61 21.74
CA LYS A 573 36.69 12.46 22.40
C LYS A 573 35.68 12.97 23.42
N GLY A 574 34.46 12.45 23.41
CA GLY A 574 33.34 12.90 24.25
C GLY A 574 32.49 14.05 23.70
N GLY A 575 32.92 14.70 22.61
CA GLY A 575 32.08 15.61 21.82
C GLY A 575 32.71 17.00 21.73
N LEU A 576 31.90 18.00 21.37
CA LEU A 576 32.32 19.40 21.41
C LEU A 576 32.06 19.97 22.81
N ALA A 577 33.11 20.41 23.50
CA ALA A 577 33.02 21.16 24.76
C ALA A 577 33.04 22.68 24.52
N GLU A 578 33.72 23.11 23.47
CA GLU A 578 33.84 24.50 23.04
C GLU A 578 33.67 24.60 21.52
N THR A 579 33.48 25.82 21.02
CA THR A 579 33.32 26.04 19.58
C THR A 579 34.66 25.90 18.89
N LEU A 580 34.77 24.98 17.91
CA LEU A 580 35.96 24.83 17.09
C LEU A 580 35.97 25.90 16.01
N THR A 581 37.00 26.75 16.00
CA THR A 581 37.15 27.85 15.04
C THR A 581 38.24 27.58 14.00
N GLU A 582 39.20 26.71 14.32
CA GLU A 582 40.33 26.39 13.45
C GLU A 582 40.25 24.94 12.96
N PRO A 583 40.20 24.71 11.63
CA PRO A 583 40.29 23.38 11.07
C PRO A 583 41.72 22.84 11.15
N GLU A 584 41.87 21.52 11.22
CA GLU A 584 43.16 20.81 11.21
C GLU A 584 43.92 21.05 9.90
N CYS A 585 43.21 21.04 8.76
CA CYS A 585 43.77 21.48 7.49
C CYS A 585 42.69 22.07 6.57
N VAL A 586 43.14 22.82 5.57
CA VAL A 586 42.27 23.44 4.54
C VAL A 586 42.80 23.10 3.16
N LEU A 587 42.03 22.33 2.40
CA LEU A 587 42.35 22.00 1.01
C LEU A 587 41.90 23.14 0.10
N ARG A 588 42.79 23.57 -0.79
CA ARG A 588 42.61 24.71 -1.69
C ARG A 588 42.95 24.28 -3.10
N GLY A 589 42.04 24.58 -4.04
CA GLY A 589 42.32 24.39 -5.46
C GLY A 589 41.09 24.56 -6.34
N HIS A 590 39.91 24.12 -5.89
CA HIS A 590 38.66 24.42 -6.59
C HIS A 590 38.47 25.94 -6.70
N THR A 591 37.96 26.38 -7.84
CA THR A 591 37.77 27.82 -8.13
C THR A 591 36.32 28.27 -7.95
N GLU A 592 35.40 27.32 -7.85
CA GLU A 592 33.96 27.56 -7.76
C GLU A 592 33.34 26.63 -6.71
N LYS A 593 32.06 26.87 -6.40
CA LYS A 593 31.28 26.12 -5.39
C LYS A 593 31.43 24.60 -5.54
N ILE A 594 31.65 23.91 -4.42
CA ILE A 594 31.73 22.46 -4.33
C ILE A 594 30.33 21.89 -4.15
N TYR A 595 29.98 20.81 -4.85
CA TYR A 595 28.67 20.16 -4.76
C TYR A 595 28.66 18.89 -3.92
N SER A 596 29.72 18.08 -4.02
CA SER A 596 29.80 16.84 -3.26
C SER A 596 31.22 16.47 -2.90
N ILE A 597 31.39 15.89 -1.71
CA ILE A 597 32.64 15.27 -1.24
C ILE A 597 32.40 13.81 -0.83
N LYS A 598 33.31 12.89 -1.20
CA LYS A 598 33.24 11.47 -0.87
C LYS A 598 34.62 10.89 -0.58
N PHE A 599 34.76 10.24 0.56
CA PHE A 599 35.96 9.47 0.89
C PHE A 599 36.11 8.24 -0.02
N HIS A 600 37.36 7.86 -0.29
CA HIS A 600 37.67 6.61 -0.94
C HIS A 600 37.33 5.42 -0.03
N PRO A 601 36.70 4.34 -0.54
CA PRO A 601 36.18 3.26 0.30
C PRO A 601 37.28 2.40 0.94
N HIS A 602 38.50 2.40 0.40
CA HIS A 602 39.60 1.54 0.88
C HIS A 602 40.83 2.28 1.42
N ALA A 603 41.04 3.53 1.01
CA ALA A 603 42.33 4.20 1.14
C ALA A 603 42.21 5.34 2.15
N SER A 604 42.87 5.20 3.30
CA SER A 604 42.84 6.22 4.35
C SER A 604 43.40 7.53 3.82
N GLY A 605 42.70 8.63 4.08
CA GLY A 605 43.15 9.97 3.71
C GLY A 605 42.99 10.33 2.24
N LEU A 606 42.26 9.56 1.43
CA LEU A 606 41.94 9.93 0.04
C LEU A 606 40.48 10.41 -0.07
N LEU A 607 40.30 11.64 -0.56
CA LEU A 607 38.98 12.30 -0.71
C LEU A 607 38.75 12.71 -2.16
N ALA A 608 37.55 12.47 -2.70
CA ALA A 608 37.11 13.04 -3.97
C ALA A 608 36.14 14.20 -3.73
N SER A 609 36.21 15.24 -4.56
CA SER A 609 35.29 16.39 -4.55
C SER A 609 34.87 16.79 -5.95
N SER A 610 33.63 17.22 -6.11
CA SER A 610 33.09 17.76 -7.37
C SER A 610 32.68 19.22 -7.21
N SER A 611 32.88 20.03 -8.27
CA SER A 611 32.64 21.47 -8.20
C SER A 611 31.95 22.00 -9.47
N TYR A 612 31.37 23.19 -9.34
CA TYR A 612 30.88 24.00 -10.44
C TYR A 612 32.00 24.46 -11.39
N ASP A 613 33.28 24.28 -11.01
CA ASP A 613 34.42 24.45 -11.93
C ASP A 613 34.54 23.33 -12.98
N LEU A 614 33.52 22.46 -13.07
CA LEU A 614 33.39 21.34 -14.00
C LEU A 614 34.47 20.25 -13.83
N THR A 615 35.15 20.23 -12.68
CA THR A 615 36.16 19.22 -12.37
C THR A 615 35.77 18.38 -11.17
N VAL A 616 36.26 17.14 -11.17
CA VAL A 616 36.34 16.31 -9.96
C VAL A 616 37.80 16.22 -9.54
N ARG A 617 38.11 16.52 -8.28
CA ARG A 617 39.48 16.49 -7.75
C ARG A 617 39.63 15.43 -6.70
N LEU A 618 40.79 14.78 -6.68
CA LEU A 618 41.19 13.86 -5.61
C LEU A 618 42.26 14.52 -4.76
N TRP A 619 42.12 14.38 -3.45
CA TRP A 619 42.97 15.00 -2.45
C TRP A 619 43.60 13.95 -1.56
N ASN A 620 44.89 14.10 -1.29
CA ASN A 620 45.55 13.40 -0.21
C ASN A 620 45.49 14.29 1.04
N LEU A 621 44.75 13.84 2.05
CA LEU A 621 44.57 14.58 3.31
C LEU A 621 45.82 14.60 4.19
N GLU A 622 46.76 13.65 4.01
CA GLU A 622 48.02 13.63 4.76
C GLU A 622 48.98 14.71 4.27
N THR A 623 49.04 14.93 2.95
CA THR A 623 49.89 15.98 2.35
C THR A 623 49.16 17.30 2.18
N GLY A 624 47.81 17.29 2.17
CA GLY A 624 46.97 18.44 1.86
C GLY A 624 46.94 18.81 0.38
N GLU A 625 47.45 17.95 -0.50
CA GLU A 625 47.65 18.24 -1.93
C GLU A 625 46.58 17.61 -2.83
N GLU A 626 46.30 18.29 -3.95
CA GLU A 626 45.54 17.72 -5.06
C GLU A 626 46.40 16.70 -5.80
N VAL A 627 45.95 15.44 -5.82
CA VAL A 627 46.69 14.34 -6.46
C VAL A 627 46.18 13.99 -7.85
N LYS A 628 44.90 14.28 -8.14
CA LYS A 628 44.31 14.12 -9.48
C LYS A 628 43.25 15.18 -9.76
N ARG A 629 43.13 15.55 -11.03
CA ARG A 629 42.07 16.40 -11.58
C ARG A 629 41.40 15.70 -12.76
N LEU A 630 40.13 15.36 -12.59
CA LEU A 630 39.30 14.74 -13.62
C LEU A 630 38.52 15.82 -14.35
N THR A 631 38.44 15.68 -15.68
CA THR A 631 37.87 16.66 -16.60
C THR A 631 36.91 15.96 -17.58
N GLY A 632 36.19 16.75 -18.38
CA GLY A 632 35.28 16.24 -19.43
C GLY A 632 33.79 16.54 -19.20
N HIS A 633 33.44 17.03 -18.01
CA HIS A 633 32.10 17.55 -17.71
C HIS A 633 31.88 18.90 -18.41
N GLN A 634 30.66 19.14 -18.89
CA GLN A 634 30.28 20.38 -19.59
C GLN A 634 29.26 21.23 -18.83
N ASP A 635 28.78 20.74 -17.70
CA ASP A 635 27.81 21.43 -16.83
C ASP A 635 27.96 20.90 -15.38
N GLN A 636 27.11 21.38 -14.49
CA GLN A 636 27.03 21.03 -13.08
C GLN A 636 27.09 19.51 -12.86
N ILE A 637 28.04 19.07 -12.03
CA ILE A 637 28.14 17.69 -11.55
C ILE A 637 27.17 17.53 -10.39
N PHE A 638 26.16 16.68 -10.53
CA PHE A 638 25.14 16.49 -9.49
C PHE A 638 25.59 15.52 -8.39
N GLY A 639 26.43 14.53 -8.73
CA GLY A 639 26.89 13.54 -7.75
C GLY A 639 28.05 12.71 -8.24
N ILE A 640 28.81 12.18 -7.28
CA ILE A 640 29.95 11.28 -7.49
C ILE A 640 29.83 10.05 -6.58
N ALA A 641 30.30 8.89 -7.04
CA ALA A 641 30.34 7.66 -6.24
C ALA A 641 31.52 6.77 -6.60
N TRP A 642 32.28 6.32 -5.59
CA TRP A 642 33.34 5.33 -5.76
C TRP A 642 32.74 3.93 -5.96
N SER A 643 33.35 3.15 -6.85
CA SER A 643 33.05 1.72 -6.96
C SER A 643 33.38 1.01 -5.65
N PRO A 644 32.72 -0.11 -5.32
CA PRO A 644 32.97 -0.82 -4.07
C PRO A 644 34.42 -1.28 -3.90
N ASP A 645 35.15 -1.50 -4.99
CA ASP A 645 36.58 -1.85 -5.00
C ASP A 645 37.53 -0.64 -5.01
N GLY A 646 37.00 0.58 -5.05
CA GLY A 646 37.75 1.84 -5.08
C GLY A 646 38.52 2.11 -6.37
N LYS A 647 38.34 1.33 -7.44
CA LYS A 647 39.10 1.54 -8.68
C LYS A 647 38.50 2.61 -9.57
N LEU A 648 37.18 2.70 -9.58
CA LEU A 648 36.42 3.55 -10.49
C LEU A 648 35.64 4.61 -9.73
N LEU A 649 35.46 5.76 -10.38
CA LEU A 649 34.61 6.84 -9.90
C LEU A 649 33.52 7.12 -10.93
N ALA A 650 32.27 6.96 -10.51
CA ALA A 650 31.10 7.33 -11.29
C ALA A 650 30.70 8.77 -11.04
N THR A 651 30.23 9.46 -12.08
CA THR A 651 29.68 10.81 -11.97
C THR A 651 28.38 10.93 -12.77
N VAL A 652 27.42 11.69 -12.26
CA VAL A 652 26.18 12.08 -12.98
C VAL A 652 26.13 13.59 -13.10
N CYS A 653 25.84 14.09 -14.30
CA CYS A 653 26.00 15.50 -14.64
C CYS A 653 24.76 16.05 -15.35
N LYS A 654 24.53 17.35 -15.16
CA LYS A 654 23.46 18.11 -15.80
C LYS A 654 23.57 18.18 -17.32
N ASP A 655 24.77 17.94 -17.86
CA ASP A 655 24.97 17.80 -19.31
C ASP A 655 24.34 16.54 -19.92
N GLY A 656 23.52 15.82 -19.14
CA GLY A 656 22.75 14.66 -19.57
C GLY A 656 23.58 13.39 -19.67
N LYS A 657 24.76 13.34 -19.04
CA LYS A 657 25.64 12.16 -19.09
C LYS A 657 25.94 11.55 -17.72
N VAL A 658 26.06 10.23 -17.73
CA VAL A 658 26.74 9.46 -16.69
C VAL A 658 28.14 9.09 -17.21
N ARG A 659 29.16 9.19 -16.36
CA ARG A 659 30.56 8.90 -16.74
C ARG A 659 31.23 8.00 -15.73
N LEU A 660 32.16 7.16 -16.21
CA LEU A 660 33.09 6.40 -15.39
C LEU A 660 34.52 6.90 -15.61
N TYR A 661 35.25 7.04 -14.52
CA TYR A 661 36.67 7.36 -14.50
C TYR A 661 37.44 6.23 -13.83
N ASP A 662 38.64 5.93 -14.36
CA ASP A 662 39.70 5.27 -13.61
C ASP A 662 40.76 6.35 -13.32
N PRO A 663 40.75 6.96 -12.12
CA PRO A 663 41.60 8.14 -11.83
C PRO A 663 43.11 7.83 -11.84
N ARG A 664 43.49 6.54 -11.76
CA ARG A 664 44.89 6.11 -11.87
C ARG A 664 45.34 6.03 -13.33
N LYS A 665 44.43 5.70 -14.24
CA LYS A 665 44.72 5.58 -15.69
C LYS A 665 44.55 6.87 -16.47
N SER A 666 43.51 7.65 -16.19
CA SER A 666 43.12 8.79 -17.03
C SER A 666 42.47 9.93 -16.23
N THR A 667 42.71 11.16 -16.67
CA THR A 667 42.00 12.35 -16.20
C THR A 667 40.70 12.62 -17.00
N ALA A 668 40.53 11.98 -18.15
CA ALA A 668 39.31 11.99 -18.95
C ALA A 668 38.47 10.73 -18.66
N PRO A 669 37.14 10.75 -18.90
CA PRO A 669 36.29 9.59 -18.66
C PRO A 669 36.73 8.41 -19.52
N ILE A 670 36.77 7.22 -18.94
CA ILE A 670 37.05 5.96 -19.67
C ILE A 670 35.78 5.44 -20.35
N GLN A 671 34.61 5.87 -19.87
CA GLN A 671 33.31 5.58 -20.47
C GLN A 671 32.32 6.71 -20.17
N GLU A 672 31.41 6.96 -21.10
CA GLU A 672 30.28 7.85 -20.90
C GLU A 672 29.06 7.34 -21.66
N GLY A 673 27.88 7.77 -21.22
CA GLY A 673 26.60 7.44 -21.84
C GLY A 673 25.49 8.38 -21.39
N PRO A 674 24.28 8.26 -21.95
CA PRO A 674 23.16 9.11 -21.57
C PRO A 674 22.78 8.87 -20.11
N GLY A 675 22.53 9.95 -19.37
CA GLY A 675 22.03 9.94 -17.99
C GLY A 675 20.52 10.17 -17.94
N PRO A 676 20.00 10.59 -16.76
CA PRO A 676 18.59 10.97 -16.62
C PRO A 676 18.18 12.06 -17.62
N GLU A 677 16.97 11.96 -18.17
CA GLU A 677 16.46 12.93 -19.15
C GLU A 677 16.12 14.29 -18.51
N GLY A 678 15.74 14.28 -17.24
CA GLY A 678 15.37 15.49 -16.50
C GLY A 678 16.57 16.36 -16.14
N GLN A 679 16.39 17.67 -16.27
CA GLN A 679 17.42 18.70 -16.00
C GLN A 679 17.60 19.03 -14.50
N ARG A 680 16.91 18.31 -13.62
CA ARG A 680 16.91 18.51 -12.17
C ARG A 680 17.98 17.62 -11.51
N GLY A 681 18.29 17.88 -10.24
CA GLY A 681 19.38 17.19 -9.54
C GLY A 681 19.22 15.66 -9.50
N ALA A 682 20.35 14.94 -9.55
CA ALA A 682 20.40 13.49 -9.54
C ALA A 682 21.49 12.95 -8.59
N ARG A 683 21.35 11.74 -8.07
CA ARG A 683 22.37 11.02 -7.29
C ARG A 683 22.75 9.72 -7.98
N VAL A 684 23.99 9.28 -7.78
CA VAL A 684 24.50 8.02 -8.32
C VAL A 684 25.09 7.18 -7.19
N VAL A 685 24.86 5.87 -7.22
CA VAL A 685 25.49 4.88 -6.34
C VAL A 685 25.79 3.61 -7.11
N TRP A 686 26.82 2.89 -6.69
CA TRP A 686 27.12 1.56 -7.24
C TRP A 686 26.29 0.49 -6.54
N VAL A 687 25.77 -0.45 -7.31
CA VAL A 687 24.93 -1.55 -6.82
C VAL A 687 25.36 -2.89 -7.41
N CYS A 688 24.94 -3.99 -6.78
CA CYS A 688 25.24 -5.37 -7.16
C CYS A 688 26.74 -5.63 -7.39
N ASP A 689 27.55 -5.45 -6.34
CA ASP A 689 29.00 -5.65 -6.35
C ASP A 689 29.75 -4.82 -7.41
N GLY A 690 29.22 -3.63 -7.72
CA GLY A 690 29.85 -2.71 -8.67
C GLY A 690 29.58 -3.02 -10.14
N LYS A 691 28.66 -3.94 -10.45
CA LYS A 691 28.29 -4.26 -11.84
C LYS A 691 27.35 -3.22 -12.45
N TYR A 692 26.58 -2.52 -11.63
CA TYR A 692 25.61 -1.53 -12.08
C TYR A 692 25.76 -0.20 -11.35
N LEU A 693 25.31 0.87 -12.00
CA LEU A 693 25.07 2.16 -11.38
C LEU A 693 23.56 2.36 -11.24
N MET A 694 23.11 2.68 -10.04
CA MET A 694 21.76 3.17 -9.81
C MET A 694 21.81 4.69 -9.72
N VAL A 695 20.98 5.36 -10.52
CA VAL A 695 20.84 6.82 -10.51
C VAL A 695 19.42 7.18 -10.11
N SER A 696 19.27 7.95 -9.02
CA SER A 696 18.01 8.61 -8.69
C SER A 696 18.01 10.00 -9.30
N GLY A 697 17.02 10.31 -10.13
CA GLY A 697 16.96 11.58 -10.85
C GLY A 697 15.54 11.97 -11.20
N PHE A 698 15.41 12.68 -12.31
CA PHE A 698 14.12 13.13 -12.82
C PHE A 698 13.96 12.72 -14.28
N ASP A 699 12.72 12.54 -14.69
CA ASP A 699 12.36 12.37 -16.10
C ASP A 699 12.19 13.75 -16.78
N CYS A 700 11.86 13.74 -18.08
CA CYS A 700 11.61 14.96 -18.84
C CYS A 700 10.39 15.76 -18.35
N ARG A 701 9.51 15.16 -17.53
CA ARG A 701 8.32 15.78 -16.93
C ARG A 701 8.55 16.25 -15.49
N SER A 702 9.78 16.16 -14.99
CA SER A 702 10.15 16.50 -13.62
C SER A 702 9.54 15.59 -12.54
N GLU A 703 9.18 14.36 -12.90
CA GLU A 703 8.82 13.28 -11.99
C GLU A 703 10.08 12.55 -11.49
N ARG A 704 10.08 12.08 -10.24
CA ARG A 704 11.23 11.36 -9.66
C ARG A 704 11.30 9.96 -10.27
N GLN A 705 12.45 9.62 -10.84
CA GLN A 705 12.66 8.33 -11.50
C GLN A 705 14.00 7.73 -11.09
N LEU A 706 14.01 6.41 -10.95
CA LEU A 706 15.20 5.60 -10.73
C LEU A 706 15.64 5.01 -12.06
N TYR A 707 16.94 5.00 -12.31
CA TYR A 707 17.55 4.44 -13.52
C TYR A 707 18.64 3.47 -13.12
N LEU A 708 18.76 2.35 -13.83
CA LEU A 708 19.83 1.39 -13.65
C LEU A 708 20.69 1.32 -14.92
N PHE A 709 22.00 1.47 -14.80
CA PHE A 709 22.95 1.41 -15.91
C PHE A 709 23.94 0.27 -15.72
N SER A 710 24.34 -0.40 -16.80
CA SER A 710 25.48 -1.33 -16.77
C SER A 710 26.77 -0.53 -16.64
N ALA A 711 27.63 -0.89 -15.67
CA ALA A 711 28.96 -0.31 -15.57
C ALA A 711 29.90 -0.75 -16.70
N GLU A 712 29.58 -1.84 -17.41
CA GLU A 712 30.36 -2.32 -18.55
C GLU A 712 30.07 -1.52 -19.83
N SER A 713 28.87 -0.94 -19.96
CA SER A 713 28.41 -0.30 -21.20
C SER A 713 27.45 0.87 -20.94
N LEU A 714 27.97 1.98 -20.39
CA LEU A 714 27.15 3.19 -20.22
C LEU A 714 26.59 3.72 -21.54
N ALA A 715 27.30 3.56 -22.66
CA ALA A 715 26.86 4.02 -23.97
C ALA A 715 25.52 3.41 -24.42
N SER A 716 25.13 2.26 -23.85
CA SER A 716 23.85 1.61 -24.14
C SER A 716 22.65 2.30 -23.46
N GLY A 717 22.90 3.26 -22.56
CA GLY A 717 21.87 3.92 -21.75
C GLY A 717 21.34 3.07 -20.60
N SER A 718 20.19 3.46 -20.04
CA SER A 718 19.61 2.79 -18.89
C SER A 718 19.04 1.42 -19.27
N LEU A 719 19.42 0.38 -18.52
CA LEU A 719 18.89 -0.98 -18.64
C LEU A 719 17.43 -1.07 -18.17
N ALA A 720 17.11 -0.33 -17.11
CA ALA A 720 15.79 -0.32 -16.50
C ALA A 720 15.53 1.02 -15.83
N SER A 721 14.25 1.33 -15.66
CA SER A 721 13.83 2.49 -14.90
C SER A 721 12.58 2.19 -14.08
N ALA A 722 12.43 2.83 -12.93
CA ALA A 722 11.24 2.73 -12.08
C ALA A 722 10.77 4.13 -11.67
N PRO A 723 9.48 4.47 -11.85
CA PRO A 723 8.94 5.72 -11.33
C PRO A 723 8.89 5.67 -9.79
N ALA A 724 9.05 6.83 -9.14
CA ALA A 724 8.87 6.95 -7.69
C ALA A 724 7.59 7.74 -7.36
N ASP A 725 7.57 9.05 -7.61
CA ASP A 725 6.44 9.97 -7.42
C ASP A 725 6.76 11.37 -7.98
N VAL A 726 5.89 12.34 -7.71
CA VAL A 726 6.09 13.75 -8.07
C VAL A 726 6.44 14.55 -6.81
N SER A 727 7.71 14.93 -6.67
CA SER A 727 8.20 15.80 -5.59
C SER A 727 9.39 16.64 -6.06
N PRO A 728 9.57 17.86 -5.52
CA PRO A 728 10.71 18.68 -5.89
C PRO A 728 12.06 18.19 -5.35
N SER A 729 12.08 17.24 -4.42
CA SER A 729 13.31 16.85 -3.73
C SER A 729 14.00 15.65 -4.39
N THR A 730 15.27 15.76 -4.77
CA THR A 730 16.04 14.62 -5.29
C THR A 730 16.11 13.52 -4.23
N LEU A 731 15.79 12.27 -4.62
CA LEU A 731 15.89 11.12 -3.72
C LEU A 731 17.35 10.84 -3.35
N ILE A 732 17.62 10.70 -2.06
CA ILE A 732 18.90 10.35 -1.47
C ILE A 732 18.96 8.83 -1.31
N PRO A 733 19.80 8.12 -2.08
CA PRO A 733 19.91 6.67 -2.03
C PRO A 733 20.85 6.18 -0.92
N PHE A 734 20.43 5.12 -0.23
CA PHE A 734 21.29 4.24 0.55
C PHE A 734 21.15 2.81 0.02
N TYR A 735 22.27 2.22 -0.40
CA TYR A 735 22.31 0.83 -0.86
C TYR A 735 23.08 -0.02 0.13
N ASP A 736 22.47 -1.10 0.60
CA ASP A 736 23.10 -2.09 1.46
C ASP A 736 23.62 -3.27 0.62
N PRO A 737 24.95 -3.44 0.45
CA PRO A 737 25.51 -4.48 -0.39
C PRO A 737 25.23 -5.90 0.13
N ASP A 738 25.09 -6.06 1.45
CA ASP A 738 24.85 -7.39 2.06
C ASP A 738 23.47 -7.95 1.67
N THR A 739 22.48 -7.07 1.52
CA THR A 739 21.09 -7.44 1.22
C THR A 739 20.66 -7.08 -0.18
N SER A 740 21.43 -6.28 -0.91
CA SER A 740 21.00 -5.62 -2.15
C SER A 740 19.75 -4.74 -2.01
N VAL A 741 19.42 -4.32 -0.78
CA VAL A 741 18.29 -3.42 -0.52
C VAL A 741 18.72 -1.97 -0.73
N LEU A 742 17.94 -1.26 -1.53
CA LEU A 742 18.02 0.17 -1.78
C LEU A 742 16.91 0.87 -0.99
N ILE A 743 17.30 1.81 -0.12
CA ILE A 743 16.39 2.66 0.66
C ILE A 743 16.58 4.11 0.22
N LEU A 744 15.48 4.81 -0.10
CA LEU A 744 15.52 6.16 -0.66
C LEU A 744 14.54 7.10 0.06
N THR A 745 14.95 8.34 0.26
CA THR A 745 14.05 9.42 0.71
C THR A 745 14.45 10.77 0.14
N GLY A 746 13.51 11.69 -0.01
CA GLY A 746 13.78 13.10 -0.30
C GLY A 746 13.72 13.96 0.95
N LYS A 747 14.43 15.10 0.93
CA LYS A 747 14.26 16.14 1.96
C LYS A 747 12.82 16.66 1.94
N GLY A 748 12.13 16.60 3.07
CA GLY A 748 10.74 17.02 3.21
C GLY A 748 9.73 15.89 2.95
N ASP A 749 10.18 14.69 2.62
CA ASP A 749 9.30 13.55 2.43
C ASP A 749 8.83 13.00 3.78
N THR A 750 7.68 12.32 3.75
CA THR A 750 7.20 11.44 4.83
C THR A 750 7.37 9.97 4.48
N ARG A 751 7.45 9.64 3.19
CA ARG A 751 7.62 8.28 2.67
C ARG A 751 9.09 7.99 2.42
N VAL A 752 9.49 6.76 2.76
CA VAL A 752 10.78 6.16 2.43
C VAL A 752 10.51 4.98 1.50
N TYR A 753 11.07 5.05 0.29
CA TYR A 753 10.96 4.04 -0.74
C TYR A 753 11.98 2.92 -0.50
N ILE A 754 11.58 1.68 -0.73
CA ILE A 754 12.46 0.52 -0.52
C ILE A 754 12.33 -0.44 -1.70
N TYR A 755 13.48 -0.82 -2.27
CA TYR A 755 13.57 -1.78 -3.37
C TYR A 755 14.67 -2.81 -3.05
N GLU A 756 14.55 -4.04 -3.51
CA GLU A 756 15.69 -4.94 -3.70
C GLU A 756 16.16 -4.82 -5.16
N ILE A 757 17.46 -4.59 -5.35
CA ILE A 757 18.05 -4.52 -6.68
C ILE A 757 18.63 -5.87 -7.06
N VAL A 758 18.09 -6.47 -8.12
CA VAL A 758 18.50 -7.78 -8.61
C VAL A 758 19.18 -7.65 -9.98
N PRO A 759 20.15 -8.52 -10.33
CA PRO A 759 20.92 -8.43 -11.57
C PRO A 759 20.14 -8.87 -12.83
N GLU A 760 18.88 -9.25 -12.68
CA GLU A 760 18.00 -9.77 -13.73
C GLU A 760 16.66 -9.02 -13.72
N ALA A 761 15.96 -8.96 -14.85
CA ALA A 761 14.67 -8.28 -14.94
C ALA A 761 13.66 -8.84 -13.89
N PRO A 762 12.89 -7.98 -13.21
CA PRO A 762 12.64 -6.57 -13.51
C PRO A 762 13.65 -5.57 -12.90
N TYR A 763 14.76 -6.04 -12.33
CA TYR A 763 15.83 -5.26 -11.67
C TYR A 763 15.42 -4.56 -10.38
N PHE A 764 14.33 -3.80 -10.39
CA PHE A 764 13.76 -3.14 -9.22
C PHE A 764 12.63 -3.99 -8.65
N MET A 765 12.87 -4.63 -7.51
CA MET A 765 11.84 -5.38 -6.78
C MET A 765 11.32 -4.50 -5.64
N GLU A 766 10.09 -3.98 -5.77
CA GLU A 766 9.52 -3.12 -4.73
C GLU A 766 9.28 -3.88 -3.42
N CYS A 767 9.63 -3.23 -2.31
CA CYS A 767 9.43 -3.68 -0.94
C CYS A 767 8.46 -2.75 -0.20
N SER A 768 8.00 -3.17 0.98
CA SER A 768 7.12 -2.35 1.83
C SER A 768 7.79 -1.02 2.19
N SER A 769 7.16 0.11 1.85
CA SER A 769 7.66 1.44 2.19
C SER A 769 7.48 1.78 3.67
N PHE A 770 8.36 2.62 4.21
CA PHE A 770 8.24 3.18 5.56
C PHE A 770 7.66 4.59 5.51
N HIS A 771 6.77 4.94 6.43
CA HIS A 771 6.16 6.25 6.52
C HIS A 771 6.38 6.87 7.89
N SER A 772 6.72 8.14 7.91
CA SER A 772 6.77 8.95 9.13
C SER A 772 5.56 9.89 9.24
N SER A 773 5.13 10.15 10.47
CA SER A 773 4.03 11.08 10.77
C SER A 773 4.33 12.54 10.40
N GLU A 774 5.60 12.92 10.41
CA GLU A 774 6.07 14.26 10.05
C GLU A 774 7.13 14.22 8.96
N PRO A 775 7.20 15.26 8.09
CA PRO A 775 8.28 15.43 7.12
C PRO A 775 9.66 15.41 7.79
N HIS A 776 10.57 14.64 7.23
CA HIS A 776 11.95 14.58 7.72
C HIS A 776 12.93 15.24 6.74
N LYS A 777 14.10 15.62 7.24
CA LYS A 777 15.17 16.22 6.43
C LYS A 777 16.01 15.19 5.69
N GLY A 778 16.01 13.95 6.16
CA GLY A 778 16.66 12.82 5.50
C GLY A 778 16.87 11.66 6.47
N LEU A 779 17.51 10.61 5.97
CA LEU A 779 18.02 9.49 6.75
C LEU A 779 19.52 9.37 6.51
N CYS A 780 20.30 9.15 7.57
CA CYS A 780 21.71 8.78 7.48
C CYS A 780 21.88 7.39 8.07
N PHE A 781 22.36 6.44 7.26
CA PHE A 781 22.50 5.05 7.68
C PHE A 781 23.82 4.83 8.43
N LEU A 782 23.75 3.98 9.45
CA LEU A 782 24.88 3.60 10.29
C LEU A 782 25.55 2.31 9.79
N PRO A 783 26.80 2.05 10.21
CA PRO A 783 27.46 0.76 9.95
C PRO A 783 26.60 -0.43 10.34
N LYS A 784 26.72 -1.51 9.56
CA LYS A 784 25.94 -2.75 9.75
C LYS A 784 26.11 -3.37 11.15
N ILE A 785 27.26 -3.16 11.79
CA ILE A 785 27.55 -3.57 13.17
C ILE A 785 26.64 -2.90 14.22
N GLU A 786 26.01 -1.78 13.88
CA GLU A 786 25.04 -1.12 14.74
C GLU A 786 23.66 -1.79 14.67
N CYS A 787 23.41 -2.70 13.72
CA CYS A 787 22.12 -3.38 13.59
C CYS A 787 21.94 -4.48 14.63
N ASP A 788 20.73 -4.60 15.20
CA ASP A 788 20.38 -5.75 16.03
C ASP A 788 20.04 -6.98 15.17
N VAL A 789 21.05 -7.83 14.96
CA VAL A 789 20.91 -9.06 14.16
C VAL A 789 19.93 -10.07 14.75
N ARG A 790 19.69 -10.05 16.08
CA ARG A 790 18.70 -10.95 16.73
C ARG A 790 17.29 -10.58 16.33
N ASP A 791 17.06 -9.29 16.15
CA ASP A 791 15.79 -8.76 15.66
C ASP A 791 15.68 -8.76 14.14
N VAL A 792 16.68 -9.31 13.45
CA VAL A 792 16.80 -9.34 11.99
C VAL A 792 16.72 -7.92 11.42
N GLU A 793 17.35 -6.98 12.12
CA GLU A 793 17.55 -5.60 11.66
C GLU A 793 18.60 -5.60 10.56
N VAL A 794 18.18 -5.26 9.34
CA VAL A 794 19.07 -5.23 8.17
C VAL A 794 19.65 -3.85 7.93
N ALA A 795 19.05 -2.79 8.46
CA ALA A 795 19.61 -1.45 8.37
C ALA A 795 19.19 -0.61 9.58
N ARG A 796 20.12 0.18 10.09
CA ARG A 796 19.88 1.20 11.12
C ARG A 796 20.15 2.57 10.54
N ALA A 797 19.21 3.50 10.73
CA ALA A 797 19.36 4.87 10.30
C ALA A 797 19.12 5.86 11.44
N ILE A 798 19.72 7.03 11.30
CA ILE A 798 19.35 8.23 12.04
C ILE A 798 18.44 9.06 11.15
N ARG A 799 17.25 9.41 11.63
CA ARG A 799 16.29 10.29 10.97
C ARG A 799 16.38 11.68 11.60
N LEU A 800 16.57 12.70 10.76
CA LEU A 800 16.54 14.10 11.20
C LEU A 800 15.14 14.68 11.00
N GLY A 801 14.41 14.88 12.10
CA GLY A 801 13.12 15.57 12.12
C GLY A 801 13.27 17.10 12.12
N LYS A 802 12.17 17.81 12.37
CA LYS A 802 12.15 19.28 12.49
C LYS A 802 12.92 19.77 13.72
N SER A 803 12.83 19.04 14.83
CA SER A 803 13.43 19.39 16.12
C SER A 803 13.93 18.16 16.89
N THR A 804 14.12 17.04 16.19
CA THR A 804 14.45 15.74 16.77
C THR A 804 15.47 15.00 15.89
N ILE A 805 16.28 14.17 16.54
CA ILE A 805 17.13 13.17 15.90
C ILE A 805 16.69 11.82 16.45
N GLU A 806 16.27 10.94 15.57
CA GLU A 806 15.52 9.74 15.92
C GLU A 806 16.14 8.51 15.24
N PRO A 807 16.58 7.50 16.00
CA PRO A 807 17.00 6.24 15.41
C PRO A 807 15.81 5.50 14.78
N VAL A 808 16.02 4.88 13.62
CA VAL A 808 15.04 4.09 12.87
C VAL A 808 15.66 2.74 12.53
N ALA A 809 14.98 1.66 12.89
CA ALA A 809 15.39 0.29 12.58
C ALA A 809 14.55 -0.25 11.41
N PHE A 810 15.22 -0.86 10.44
CA PHE A 810 14.58 -1.59 9.33
C PHE A 810 14.78 -3.08 9.53
N ARG A 811 13.69 -3.82 9.75
CA ARG A 811 13.71 -5.23 10.14
C ARG A 811 13.01 -6.12 9.14
N VAL A 812 13.50 -7.33 8.96
CA VAL A 812 12.86 -8.37 8.14
C VAL A 812 12.11 -9.34 9.06
N PRO A 813 10.78 -9.49 8.95
CA PRO A 813 10.03 -10.40 9.81
C PRO A 813 10.46 -11.86 9.62
N ARG A 814 10.85 -12.54 10.71
CA ARG A 814 11.22 -13.97 10.74
C ARG A 814 10.59 -14.68 11.95
N VAL A 815 10.31 -15.97 11.80
CA VAL A 815 9.66 -16.79 12.83
C VAL A 815 10.67 -17.30 13.87
N ARG A 816 11.83 -17.78 13.42
CA ARG A 816 12.87 -18.41 14.24
C ARG A 816 13.98 -17.42 14.63
N LYS A 817 13.63 -16.35 15.35
CA LYS A 817 14.57 -15.28 15.73
C LYS A 817 15.64 -15.75 16.73
N GLU A 818 15.42 -16.87 17.40
CA GLU A 818 16.41 -17.54 18.24
C GLU A 818 17.62 -18.06 17.44
N LEU A 819 17.47 -18.22 16.13
CA LEU A 819 18.53 -18.62 15.22
C LEU A 819 19.09 -17.44 14.44
N PHE A 820 20.39 -17.50 14.18
CA PHE A 820 21.07 -16.52 13.35
C PHE A 820 20.64 -16.71 11.88
N GLN A 821 20.14 -15.64 11.27
CA GLN A 821 19.60 -15.67 9.90
C GLN A 821 20.74 -15.50 8.88
N ASP A 822 21.57 -16.53 8.72
CA ASP A 822 22.75 -16.52 7.82
C ASP A 822 22.39 -16.41 6.32
N ASP A 823 21.11 -16.57 5.95
CA ASP A 823 20.61 -16.29 4.60
C ASP A 823 20.26 -14.80 4.34
N VAL A 824 20.15 -14.02 5.43
CA VAL A 824 19.92 -12.56 5.44
C VAL A 824 21.22 -11.81 5.72
N PHE A 825 22.06 -12.35 6.60
CA PHE A 825 23.34 -11.77 7.01
C PHE A 825 24.51 -12.61 6.46
N PRO A 826 24.96 -12.35 5.21
CA PRO A 826 26.21 -12.93 4.73
C PRO A 826 27.40 -12.34 5.51
N GLU A 827 28.61 -12.80 5.20
CA GLU A 827 29.81 -12.14 5.73
C GLU A 827 29.87 -10.68 5.27
N THR A 828 29.81 -9.76 6.24
CA THR A 828 29.77 -8.32 6.02
C THR A 828 31.16 -7.77 5.82
N ALA A 829 31.35 -6.93 4.80
CA ALA A 829 32.61 -6.20 4.60
C ALA A 829 32.76 -5.08 5.64
N MET A 830 33.92 -5.02 6.30
CA MET A 830 34.23 -3.96 7.26
C MET A 830 34.72 -2.70 6.54
N TRP A 831 33.79 -1.89 6.09
CA TRP A 831 34.08 -0.65 5.36
C TRP A 831 34.60 0.50 6.24
N TRP A 832 34.57 0.33 7.57
CA TRP A 832 35.10 1.31 8.53
C TRP A 832 36.59 1.07 8.90
N GLU A 833 37.24 0.06 8.33
CA GLU A 833 38.69 -0.14 8.44
C GLU A 833 39.33 0.06 7.05
N ALA A 834 40.37 0.90 7.00
CA ALA A 834 41.13 1.12 5.78
C ALA A 834 41.96 -0.13 5.44
N SER A 835 41.90 -0.57 4.18
CA SER A 835 42.76 -1.65 3.68
C SER A 835 44.06 -1.13 3.05
N LEU A 836 44.13 0.16 2.74
CA LEU A 836 45.26 0.82 2.08
C LEU A 836 45.49 2.22 2.65
N THR A 837 46.68 2.76 2.43
CA THR A 837 46.95 4.20 2.54
C THR A 837 46.69 4.90 1.20
N ALA A 838 46.45 6.21 1.21
CA ALA A 838 46.34 7.01 -0.01
C ALA A 838 47.56 6.82 -0.93
N ALA A 839 48.78 6.82 -0.38
CA ALA A 839 50.02 6.62 -1.13
C ALA A 839 50.08 5.24 -1.80
N ALA A 840 49.67 4.17 -1.11
CA ALA A 840 49.67 2.81 -1.67
C ALA A 840 48.65 2.66 -2.81
N TRP A 841 47.48 3.27 -2.70
CA TRP A 841 46.50 3.26 -3.79
C TRP A 841 46.99 4.05 -5.00
N LEU A 842 47.57 5.24 -4.78
CA LEU A 842 48.14 6.09 -5.83
C LEU A 842 49.30 5.41 -6.58
N SER A 843 50.06 4.54 -5.90
CA SER A 843 51.11 3.74 -6.54
C SER A 843 50.59 2.51 -7.29
N GLY A 844 49.27 2.28 -7.31
CA GLY A 844 48.62 1.21 -8.07
C GLY A 844 48.18 0.00 -7.26
N SER A 845 48.30 0.02 -5.93
CA SER A 845 47.81 -1.08 -5.08
C SER A 845 46.28 -1.10 -5.03
N ASP A 846 45.70 -2.30 -4.94
CA ASP A 846 44.27 -2.52 -4.78
C ASP A 846 43.99 -3.09 -3.37
N GLY A 847 42.88 -2.65 -2.78
CA GLY A 847 42.49 -3.02 -1.42
C GLY A 847 41.37 -4.05 -1.43
N GLN A 848 41.27 -4.83 -0.35
CA GLN A 848 40.12 -5.68 -0.09
C GLN A 848 39.74 -5.55 1.39
N HIS A 849 38.46 -5.30 1.66
CA HIS A 849 37.97 -5.27 3.03
C HIS A 849 38.02 -6.68 3.62
N ARG A 850 38.46 -6.78 4.88
CA ARG A 850 38.22 -7.98 5.68
C ARG A 850 36.71 -8.13 5.86
N LYS A 851 36.22 -9.35 5.68
CA LYS A 851 34.82 -9.71 5.97
C LYS A 851 34.71 -10.32 7.35
N ILE A 852 33.59 -10.09 8.02
CA ILE A 852 33.28 -10.64 9.34
C ILE A 852 31.88 -11.24 9.35
N SER A 853 31.69 -12.29 10.14
CA SER A 853 30.34 -12.76 10.47
C SER A 853 29.76 -11.87 11.57
N LEU A 854 28.50 -11.45 11.40
CA LEU A 854 27.74 -10.75 12.44
C LEU A 854 27.03 -11.71 13.40
N GLN A 855 27.28 -13.02 13.29
CA GLN A 855 26.69 -14.05 14.13
C GLN A 855 27.09 -13.88 15.61
N PRO A 856 26.13 -13.73 16.52
CA PRO A 856 26.40 -13.78 17.96
C PRO A 856 26.91 -15.17 18.37
N LYS A 857 27.89 -15.21 19.29
CA LYS A 857 28.57 -16.45 19.70
C LYS A 857 27.65 -17.53 20.26
N ASP A 858 26.51 -17.13 20.82
CA ASP A 858 25.50 -17.97 21.45
C ASP A 858 24.36 -18.39 20.49
N MET A 859 24.39 -17.96 19.23
CA MET A 859 23.34 -18.29 18.25
C MET A 859 23.82 -19.32 17.24
N THR A 860 22.97 -20.30 16.94
CA THR A 860 23.20 -21.26 15.85
C THR A 860 22.64 -20.70 14.53
N PRO A 861 23.32 -20.88 13.37
CA PRO A 861 22.80 -20.48 12.07
C PRO A 861 21.52 -21.23 11.70
N VAL A 862 20.64 -20.60 10.92
CA VAL A 862 19.41 -21.25 10.45
C VAL A 862 19.69 -22.35 9.44
N SER A 863 20.81 -22.28 8.71
CA SER A 863 21.27 -23.35 7.83
C SER A 863 21.67 -24.64 8.55
N GLU A 864 22.10 -24.56 9.82
CA GLU A 864 22.53 -25.70 10.65
C GLU A 864 21.40 -26.26 11.52
N ALA A 865 20.26 -25.55 11.60
CA ALA A 865 19.15 -25.98 12.42
C ALA A 865 18.58 -27.32 11.92
N PRO A 866 18.19 -28.24 12.82
CA PRO A 866 17.56 -29.49 12.44
C PRO A 866 16.38 -29.21 11.52
N LYS A 867 16.36 -29.88 10.36
CA LYS A 867 15.20 -29.82 9.46
C LYS A 867 14.00 -30.31 10.26
N GLU A 868 12.99 -29.45 10.43
CA GLU A 868 11.75 -29.87 11.08
C GLU A 868 11.25 -31.13 10.38
N ALA A 869 11.04 -32.19 11.15
CA ALA A 869 10.32 -33.35 10.66
C ALA A 869 9.01 -32.81 10.08
N PRO A 870 8.62 -33.20 8.85
CA PRO A 870 7.41 -32.67 8.24
C PRO A 870 6.29 -32.86 9.25
N VAL A 871 5.70 -31.74 9.69
CA VAL A 871 4.53 -31.77 10.60
C VAL A 871 3.57 -32.74 9.95
N ARG A 872 3.32 -33.88 10.63
CA ARG A 872 2.38 -34.89 10.15
C ARG A 872 1.12 -34.12 9.79
N LYS A 873 0.77 -34.11 8.50
CA LYS A 873 -0.49 -33.53 8.05
C LYS A 873 -1.57 -34.18 8.91
N TYR A 874 -2.22 -33.39 9.76
CA TYR A 874 -3.38 -33.88 10.48
C TYR A 874 -4.34 -34.42 9.42
N LEU A 875 -4.72 -35.69 9.56
CA LEU A 875 -5.74 -36.27 8.71
C LEU A 875 -7.01 -35.41 8.91
N PRO A 876 -7.79 -35.18 7.85
CA PRO A 876 -9.03 -34.40 7.94
C PRO A 876 -9.90 -34.90 9.09
N SER A 877 -10.64 -34.01 9.76
CA SER A 877 -11.55 -34.36 10.86
C SER A 877 -12.58 -35.44 10.48
N SER A 878 -12.84 -35.65 9.18
CA SER A 878 -13.64 -36.75 8.65
C SER A 878 -13.07 -38.14 8.95
N VAL A 879 -11.74 -38.28 9.07
CA VAL A 879 -11.07 -39.54 9.43
C VAL A 879 -11.22 -39.86 10.93
N TYR A 880 -11.55 -38.85 11.75
CA TYR A 880 -11.82 -39.01 13.18
C TYR A 880 -13.32 -39.17 13.49
N LEU A 881 -14.19 -39.07 12.47
CA LEU A 881 -15.64 -39.18 12.58
C LEU A 881 -16.18 -40.59 12.27
N GLU A 882 -15.32 -41.56 11.94
CA GLU A 882 -15.69 -42.97 12.04
C GLU A 882 -15.70 -43.34 13.53
N GLU A 883 -16.84 -43.80 14.06
CA GLU A 883 -17.04 -44.08 15.48
C GLU A 883 -16.01 -45.10 16.00
N LYS A 884 -14.92 -44.59 16.58
CA LYS A 884 -13.95 -45.41 17.30
C LYS A 884 -14.64 -46.07 18.48
N THR A 885 -14.40 -47.37 18.66
CA THR A 885 -14.90 -48.12 19.81
C THR A 885 -14.30 -47.57 21.11
N ASP A 886 -14.98 -47.75 22.23
CA ASP A 886 -14.53 -47.21 23.52
C ASP A 886 -13.16 -47.77 23.96
N GLU A 887 -12.78 -48.95 23.47
CA GLU A 887 -11.46 -49.54 23.66
C GLU A 887 -10.36 -48.74 22.94
N GLN A 888 -10.60 -48.30 21.70
CA GLN A 888 -9.64 -47.47 20.95
C GLN A 888 -9.48 -46.08 21.58
N LYS A 889 -10.56 -45.50 22.10
CA LYS A 889 -10.49 -44.23 22.85
C LYS A 889 -9.69 -44.38 24.13
N LYS A 890 -9.84 -45.52 24.84
CA LYS A 890 -9.10 -45.82 26.06
C LYS A 890 -7.61 -46.03 25.79
N GLU A 891 -7.26 -46.69 24.69
CA GLU A 891 -5.88 -46.93 24.29
C GLU A 891 -5.18 -45.64 23.81
N GLU A 892 -5.87 -44.77 23.07
CA GLU A 892 -5.36 -43.43 22.72
C GLU A 892 -5.21 -42.53 23.96
N LEU A 893 -6.13 -42.59 24.93
CA LEU A 893 -6.01 -41.87 26.20
C LEU A 893 -4.83 -42.35 27.03
N LEU A 894 -4.60 -43.67 27.10
CA LEU A 894 -3.45 -44.26 27.76
C LEU A 894 -2.15 -43.87 27.06
N SER A 895 -2.11 -43.94 25.72
CA SER A 895 -0.94 -43.55 24.93
C SER A 895 -0.64 -42.04 25.05
N ALA A 896 -1.68 -41.20 25.06
CA ALA A 896 -1.55 -39.77 25.30
C ALA A 896 -1.12 -39.43 26.74
N MET A 897 -1.59 -40.17 27.75
CA MET A 897 -1.12 -40.03 29.13
C MET A 897 0.36 -40.42 29.24
N VAL A 898 0.78 -41.54 28.64
CA VAL A 898 2.18 -41.99 28.63
C VAL A 898 3.08 -41.00 27.90
N ALA A 899 2.65 -40.48 26.74
CA ALA A 899 3.39 -39.47 25.99
C ALA A 899 3.49 -38.12 26.72
N LYS A 900 2.49 -37.79 27.55
CA LYS A 900 2.46 -36.55 28.34
C LYS A 900 3.24 -36.66 29.66
N LEU A 901 3.39 -37.88 30.18
CA LEU A 901 4.20 -38.16 31.38
C LEU A 901 5.70 -38.17 31.08
N GLY A 902 6.12 -38.62 29.89
CA GLY A 902 7.53 -38.66 29.49
C GLY A 902 8.39 -39.57 30.38
N ASN A 903 9.53 -40.05 29.89
CA ASN A 903 10.51 -40.73 30.75
C ASN A 903 11.15 -39.69 31.70
N ARG A 904 10.56 -39.50 32.89
CA ARG A 904 11.17 -38.72 33.98
C ARG A 904 12.09 -39.63 34.79
N GLU A 905 13.36 -39.67 34.43
CA GLU A 905 14.46 -39.97 35.37
C GLU A 905 15.00 -38.67 35.97
N ASP A 906 14.13 -37.87 36.58
CA ASP A 906 14.55 -36.72 37.41
C ASP A 906 13.79 -36.79 38.74
N PRO A 907 14.50 -36.91 39.88
CA PRO A 907 13.86 -36.99 41.19
C PRO A 907 13.09 -35.70 41.51
N LEU A 908 11.98 -35.85 42.23
CA LEU A 908 11.07 -34.75 42.51
C LEU A 908 11.70 -33.75 43.50
N PRO A 909 11.49 -32.42 43.34
CA PRO A 909 12.05 -31.37 44.21
C PRO A 909 11.57 -31.38 45.67
N GLN A 910 10.80 -32.38 46.09
CA GLN A 910 10.38 -32.58 47.48
C GLN A 910 11.38 -33.42 48.28
N GLU A 911 12.37 -34.04 47.63
CA GLU A 911 13.46 -34.76 48.31
C GLU A 911 14.64 -33.86 48.69
N SER A 912 14.56 -32.54 48.43
CA SER A 912 15.63 -31.56 48.71
C SER A 912 15.30 -30.54 49.81
N TYR A 913 14.26 -30.78 50.61
CA TYR A 913 13.97 -29.95 51.79
C TYR A 913 14.26 -30.74 53.06
N GLU A 914 15.37 -30.44 53.71
CA GLU A 914 15.59 -30.78 55.12
C GLU A 914 14.45 -30.18 55.95
N GLY A 915 13.82 -31.02 56.77
CA GLY A 915 12.77 -30.60 57.69
C GLY A 915 13.32 -29.60 58.71
N VAL A 916 12.48 -28.62 59.06
CA VAL A 916 12.72 -27.74 60.20
C VAL A 916 12.49 -28.57 61.48
N ASP A 917 13.42 -28.47 62.43
CA ASP A 917 13.41 -29.22 63.70
C ASP A 917 12.11 -29.01 64.48
N GLU A 918 11.61 -30.07 65.13
CA GLU A 918 10.32 -30.06 65.85
C GLU A 918 10.34 -29.20 67.15
N GLU A 919 11.46 -28.60 67.53
CA GLU A 919 11.57 -27.77 68.74
C GLU A 919 11.17 -26.29 68.55
N GLU A 920 10.86 -25.84 67.33
CA GLU A 920 10.53 -24.42 67.07
C GLU A 920 9.03 -24.10 67.07
N TRP A 921 8.17 -25.03 67.50
CA TRP A 921 6.70 -24.84 67.51
C TRP A 921 6.09 -24.45 68.86
N ASP A 922 6.86 -24.39 69.95
CA ASP A 922 6.36 -23.99 71.26
C ASP A 922 7.22 -22.86 71.88
N ASP A 923 7.00 -21.61 71.44
CA ASP A 923 7.11 -20.39 72.26
C ASP A 923 6.48 -19.15 71.58
#